data_AF-A0A2B8AQ50-F1
#
_entry.id   AF-A0A2B8AQ50-F1
#
_cell.length_a   1.000
_cell.length_b   1.000
_cell.length_c   1.000
_cell.angle_alpha   90.00
_cell.angle_beta   90.00
_cell.angle_gamma   90.00
#
_symmetry.space_group_name_H-M   'P 1'
#
loop_
_entity.id
_entity.type
_entity.pdbx_description
1 polymer ?
#
loop_
_entity_poly.entity_id
_entity_poly.type
_entity_poly.pdbx_seq_one_letter_code
_entity_poly.pdbx_strand_id
1 'polypeptide(L)'
;MTERNPQVMRTHLRRRLRPGPVTGGLALAALVAGVVPGTTFATEADAPAKAPTVSLASQDRGGGNYVLADKSVPLKAETSGEVSKVEFYADNQLLATDAEAPFEGKWANAPEGQYSLTAKAYDAEGKPVSSHPSLVSVIEKPAVVASPVTAYVEQGAETTFDVSLTTKPASDVEVTIERASGNKDLSAKTSKLTFTPENWDKAQQVTVVSADKKGDAGLAKFEASAKGHETGTAPVQELGALASDYEQAFLDQYNKISDPSSGYYREFDGLKVPYHSIETLIVEAPDHGHETTSEAFTYYLWLESEYGRLTEDWGPFNDAWASLEKFAIPGTEDQPTNGAYDPSSPATYAPEHTHPSEYPAQLDGDVSVGEDPLAEELSSAYGSDEIYGMHWLLDVDNTYGFGFCGDESDAEPVFINTFQRGSQESVWETVTQPSCDTFAHGGENGYLDLFTGDENYSEQWKYTNAPDADARAVQVAYQAKEAAAAQGNGGEVADVVEKATKMGDYLRYAMFDKYFKAIGDCTSPSCPAGSGKDSAHYLMSWYYAWGGALESAEYPWAWRIGGSASHQGYQNPMAAWALAEDPDMQPQSSTGQEDWAESLDRQLEFLQWLQSSEGAIAGGATNSWEGDYGTPPSDASTFYGMYYDWQPVWNDPPSNRWFGFQVWGLQRTAELYAETGDERAGAIMDKWVDWALENSTIDGTGNYQIPSEMEWSGQPDDWSGSPSDNSNLHVEVTSHTNDVGVAASFAKTLLYYAAGSGDEEARLAGEGLLDGLLEHQDDLGIALEETRGDYERFVVESGDDKLYVPDGWTGTMPNGDEINSDSTFLSIRSFYESDPEWSKVQEYLDGGEEPTFTYHRYWAQAEIATAFSAHVALFGTE
;
A
#
# COMPACT_ATOMS: atom_id res chain seq x y z
N MET A 1 15.13 34.22 -59.72
CA MET A 1 14.32 35.38 -60.17
C MET A 1 14.16 36.32 -58.97
N THR A 2 14.15 37.64 -59.19
CA THR A 2 13.68 38.74 -58.29
C THR A 2 13.63 38.42 -56.77
N GLU A 3 14.56 38.83 -55.89
CA GLU A 3 15.33 40.09 -55.76
C GLU A 3 14.47 41.32 -55.33
N ARG A 4 14.60 41.79 -54.06
CA ARG A 4 15.12 43.15 -53.68
C ARG A 4 14.84 43.62 -52.24
N ASN A 5 15.94 43.91 -51.54
CA ASN A 5 16.08 44.94 -50.48
C ASN A 5 16.13 46.34 -51.15
N PRO A 6 15.83 47.50 -50.51
CA PRO A 6 16.90 48.25 -49.81
C PRO A 6 16.52 49.19 -48.64
N GLN A 7 17.48 49.34 -47.72
CA GLN A 7 17.95 50.56 -46.99
C GLN A 7 17.43 51.97 -47.41
N VAL A 8 17.53 52.98 -46.50
CA VAL A 8 18.41 54.19 -46.64
C VAL A 8 18.13 55.37 -45.63
N MET A 9 19.15 55.72 -44.82
CA MET A 9 19.68 57.05 -44.41
C MET A 9 18.92 58.16 -43.59
N ARG A 10 19.65 58.60 -42.53
CA ARG A 10 20.19 59.97 -42.20
C ARG A 10 19.33 61.16 -41.70
N THR A 11 19.66 61.57 -40.46
CA THR A 11 20.05 62.92 -39.97
C THR A 11 19.20 64.18 -40.30
N HIS A 12 18.94 65.03 -39.28
CA HIS A 12 19.74 66.24 -38.88
C HIS A 12 18.90 67.46 -38.36
N LEU A 13 19.46 68.22 -37.40
CA LEU A 13 19.17 69.65 -37.05
C LEU A 13 17.81 69.91 -36.31
N ARG A 14 17.62 70.90 -35.40
CA ARG A 14 18.48 71.97 -34.81
C ARG A 14 17.81 72.65 -33.58
N ARG A 15 18.60 73.08 -32.57
CA ARG A 15 18.45 74.32 -31.72
C ARG A 15 17.18 74.49 -30.85
N ARG A 16 17.14 75.27 -29.76
CA ARG A 16 18.09 75.85 -28.76
C ARG A 16 17.22 76.62 -27.73
N LEU A 17 17.53 76.57 -26.42
CA LEU A 17 17.73 77.73 -25.48
C LEU A 17 17.82 77.25 -24.00
N ARG A 18 18.39 78.10 -23.12
CA ARG A 18 18.85 77.87 -21.71
C ARG A 18 18.05 78.75 -20.71
N PRO A 19 18.26 78.77 -19.35
CA PRO A 19 19.17 78.04 -18.40
C PRO A 19 18.42 77.08 -17.42
N GLY A 20 18.89 76.53 -16.27
CA GLY A 20 20.11 76.65 -15.41
C GLY A 20 19.88 77.49 -14.11
N PRO A 21 20.51 77.26 -12.91
CA PRO A 21 21.81 76.60 -12.62
C PRO A 21 21.85 75.52 -11.46
N VAL A 22 22.68 74.44 -11.49
CA VAL A 22 24.06 74.20 -10.89
C VAL A 22 24.10 74.14 -9.33
N THR A 23 24.71 73.18 -8.61
CA THR A 23 25.92 72.29 -8.74
C THR A 23 25.63 70.77 -8.88
N GLY A 24 26.54 69.77 -8.87
CA GLY A 24 28.03 69.68 -8.90
C GLY A 24 28.70 69.16 -7.59
N GLY A 25 29.66 68.21 -7.53
CA GLY A 25 30.31 67.34 -8.55
C GLY A 25 31.40 66.38 -7.94
N LEU A 26 32.02 65.47 -8.74
CA LEU A 26 33.05 64.47 -8.33
C LEU A 26 34.52 64.90 -8.57
N ALA A 27 35.50 64.23 -7.92
CA ALA A 27 36.89 64.10 -8.40
C ALA A 27 37.62 62.83 -7.86
N LEU A 28 38.67 62.38 -8.56
CA LEU A 28 39.45 61.13 -8.37
C LEU A 28 40.98 61.41 -8.51
N ALA A 29 41.84 60.57 -7.90
CA ALA A 29 43.13 60.02 -8.43
C ALA A 29 44.48 60.23 -7.67
N ALA A 30 45.30 59.16 -7.72
CA ALA A 30 46.78 59.08 -7.91
C ALA A 30 47.77 58.87 -6.72
N LEU A 31 48.95 58.33 -7.08
CA LEU A 31 49.87 57.41 -6.36
C LEU A 31 51.19 58.01 -5.76
N VAL A 32 51.61 57.52 -4.57
CA VAL A 32 52.93 56.88 -4.19
C VAL A 32 54.29 57.63 -3.95
N ALA A 33 54.94 57.21 -2.83
CA ALA A 33 56.39 57.03 -2.47
C ALA A 33 57.20 58.05 -1.61
N GLY A 34 57.89 57.56 -0.54
CA GLY A 34 59.09 58.24 0.03
C GLY A 34 59.70 57.95 1.45
N VAL A 35 60.23 56.73 1.76
CA VAL A 35 61.43 56.44 2.64
C VAL A 35 61.38 56.45 4.22
N VAL A 36 62.21 55.59 4.85
CA VAL A 36 62.36 55.11 6.29
C VAL A 36 63.62 55.71 7.00
N PRO A 37 64.05 55.49 8.32
CA PRO A 37 64.43 54.17 8.96
C PRO A 37 64.50 53.98 10.54
N GLY A 38 64.69 52.72 11.03
CA GLY A 38 65.45 52.31 12.25
C GLY A 38 64.73 52.13 13.62
N THR A 39 65.10 51.26 14.60
CA THR A 39 66.17 50.22 14.81
C THR A 39 65.81 49.19 15.93
N THR A 40 66.56 48.07 16.05
CA THR A 40 66.34 46.84 16.88
C THR A 40 67.21 46.68 18.15
N PHE A 41 67.02 45.58 18.95
CA PHE A 41 67.96 44.75 19.80
C PHE A 41 67.18 44.03 20.96
N ALA A 42 67.61 42.99 21.72
CA ALA A 42 68.34 41.71 21.50
C ALA A 42 68.18 40.79 22.78
N THR A 43 68.70 39.54 22.79
CA THR A 43 68.29 38.37 23.62
C THR A 43 68.95 38.11 25.00
N GLU A 44 68.32 37.22 25.80
CA GLU A 44 68.70 36.66 27.14
C GLU A 44 69.69 35.46 27.14
N ALA A 45 69.98 34.91 28.34
CA ALA A 45 70.58 33.58 28.61
C ALA A 45 70.00 32.94 29.89
N ASP A 46 69.87 31.61 29.95
CA ASP A 46 68.92 30.90 30.84
C ASP A 46 69.52 29.82 31.80
N ALA A 47 68.68 29.22 32.66
CA ALA A 47 68.97 28.39 33.84
C ALA A 47 68.22 27.00 33.80
N PRO A 48 68.43 26.04 34.73
CA PRO A 48 68.06 24.63 34.52
C PRO A 48 66.57 24.27 34.73
N ALA A 49 66.12 23.22 34.03
CA ALA A 49 64.73 22.81 33.85
C ALA A 49 63.98 22.30 35.10
N LYS A 50 62.65 22.43 35.05
CA LYS A 50 61.69 22.22 36.15
C LYS A 50 60.82 20.98 35.88
N ALA A 51 60.49 20.21 36.92
CA ALA A 51 59.62 19.04 36.83
C ALA A 51 58.19 19.39 36.35
N PRO A 52 57.51 18.52 35.57
CA PRO A 52 56.30 18.92 34.88
C PRO A 52 55.04 19.00 35.74
N THR A 53 54.10 19.83 35.29
CA THR A 53 52.75 20.02 35.87
C THR A 53 51.71 20.07 34.76
N VAL A 54 50.46 19.66 35.02
CA VAL A 54 49.34 19.79 34.08
C VAL A 54 48.05 20.24 34.75
N SER A 55 47.32 21.13 34.09
CA SER A 55 45.94 21.52 34.42
C SER A 55 45.12 21.67 33.13
N LEU A 56 43.85 21.28 33.17
CA LEU A 56 42.92 21.63 32.10
C LEU A 56 42.70 23.15 32.12
N ALA A 57 42.83 23.80 30.96
CA ALA A 57 42.55 25.23 30.82
C ALA A 57 41.06 25.49 31.09
N SER A 58 40.72 26.65 31.68
CA SER A 58 39.32 27.07 31.80
C SER A 58 38.75 27.32 30.41
N GLN A 59 37.78 26.52 30.01
CA GLN A 59 37.13 26.64 28.71
C GLN A 59 35.88 27.52 28.84
N ASP A 60 35.64 28.38 27.85
CA ASP A 60 34.35 29.05 27.67
C ASP A 60 33.29 28.01 27.25
N ARG A 61 32.82 27.25 28.25
CA ARG A 61 31.64 26.38 28.18
C ARG A 61 30.43 27.26 28.49
N GLY A 62 29.57 27.46 27.51
CA GLY A 62 28.57 28.53 27.51
C GLY A 62 27.65 28.51 28.73
N GLY A 63 27.88 29.39 29.70
CA GLY A 63 26.92 29.67 30.78
C GLY A 63 26.57 28.50 31.70
N GLY A 64 27.43 27.48 31.81
CA GLY A 64 27.20 26.31 32.66
C GLY A 64 28.17 25.18 32.35
N ASN A 65 28.32 24.21 33.26
CA ASN A 65 29.20 23.05 33.07
C ASN A 65 28.57 21.99 32.15
N TYR A 66 27.92 22.40 31.05
CA TYR A 66 27.30 21.50 30.08
C TYR A 66 27.75 21.78 28.65
N VAL A 67 27.61 20.78 27.78
CA VAL A 67 27.84 20.83 26.33
C VAL A 67 26.70 20.03 25.68
N LEU A 68 26.29 20.43 24.46
CA LEU A 68 25.29 19.67 23.70
C LEU A 68 25.95 18.44 23.07
N ALA A 69 25.24 17.31 23.00
CA ALA A 69 25.77 16.05 22.42
C ALA A 69 26.32 16.22 20.98
N ASP A 70 25.71 17.14 20.21
CA ASP A 70 26.10 17.50 18.83
C ASP A 70 27.30 18.48 18.73
N LYS A 71 27.93 18.86 19.85
CA LYS A 71 29.09 19.76 19.88
C LYS A 71 30.32 19.08 20.44
N SER A 72 31.43 19.17 19.68
CA SER A 72 32.70 18.66 20.16
C SER A 72 33.20 19.43 21.37
N VAL A 73 33.49 18.75 22.48
CA VAL A 73 34.17 19.36 23.64
C VAL A 73 35.62 19.63 23.25
N PRO A 74 36.10 20.89 23.21
CA PRO A 74 37.53 21.14 23.04
C PRO A 74 38.26 20.59 24.28
N LEU A 75 39.52 20.20 24.12
CA LEU A 75 40.37 19.73 25.22
C LEU A 75 41.66 20.54 25.14
N LYS A 76 42.06 21.18 26.24
CA LYS A 76 43.26 22.04 26.29
C LYS A 76 43.94 21.88 27.62
N ALA A 77 45.25 21.66 27.60
CA ALA A 77 46.06 21.50 28.80
C ALA A 77 47.11 22.62 28.89
N GLU A 78 47.14 23.29 30.03
CA GLU A 78 48.26 24.14 30.42
C GLU A 78 49.30 23.29 31.15
N THR A 79 50.54 23.33 30.65
CA THR A 79 51.67 22.61 31.23
C THR A 79 52.82 23.54 31.59
N SER A 80 53.63 23.15 32.57
CA SER A 80 54.96 23.75 32.79
C SER A 80 55.99 22.65 32.99
N GLY A 81 57.27 22.93 32.75
CA GLY A 81 58.33 21.91 32.72
C GLY A 81 58.47 21.23 31.35
N GLU A 82 59.40 20.29 31.22
CA GLU A 82 59.56 19.48 30.00
C GLU A 82 58.48 18.39 29.96
N VAL A 83 57.63 18.40 28.92
CA VAL A 83 56.54 17.46 28.70
C VAL A 83 56.69 16.86 27.31
N SER A 84 56.63 15.52 27.22
CA SER A 84 56.74 14.76 25.96
C SER A 84 55.41 14.54 25.25
N LYS A 85 54.30 14.45 26.01
CA LYS A 85 52.93 14.43 25.51
C LYS A 85 51.90 14.70 26.62
N VAL A 86 50.69 15.07 26.22
CA VAL A 86 49.49 15.10 27.06
C VAL A 86 48.41 14.18 26.47
N GLU A 87 47.77 13.40 27.34
CA GLU A 87 46.61 12.60 27.02
C GLU A 87 45.38 13.14 27.74
N PHE A 88 44.24 13.22 27.06
CA PHE A 88 42.98 13.70 27.61
C PHE A 88 41.98 12.56 27.74
N TYR A 89 41.25 12.52 28.86
CA TYR A 89 40.34 11.44 29.22
C TYR A 89 38.97 11.98 29.64
N ALA A 90 37.89 11.25 29.33
CA ALA A 90 36.60 11.31 30.04
C ALA A 90 36.53 10.09 30.94
N ASP A 91 36.43 10.32 32.26
CA ASP A 91 36.53 9.31 33.30
C ASP A 91 37.80 8.45 33.14
N ASN A 92 37.68 7.28 32.50
CA ASN A 92 38.80 6.38 32.19
C ASN A 92 39.03 6.16 30.68
N GLN A 93 38.17 6.67 29.80
CA GLN A 93 38.31 6.55 28.35
C GLN A 93 39.27 7.62 27.80
N LEU A 94 40.27 7.21 27.03
CA LEU A 94 41.16 8.12 26.31
C LEU A 94 40.42 8.77 25.13
N LEU A 95 40.41 10.10 25.09
CA LEU A 95 39.73 10.91 24.07
C LEU A 95 40.71 11.39 23.00
N ALA A 96 41.88 11.87 23.43
CA ALA A 96 42.88 12.47 22.55
C ALA A 96 44.29 12.33 23.16
N THR A 97 45.30 12.35 22.30
CA THR A 97 46.72 12.43 22.69
C THR A 97 47.39 13.48 21.81
N ASP A 98 48.17 14.36 22.43
CA ASP A 98 48.95 15.38 21.73
C ASP A 98 50.40 15.37 22.24
N ALA A 99 51.37 15.45 21.33
CA ALA A 99 52.79 15.40 21.61
C ALA A 99 53.51 16.74 21.34
N GLU A 100 52.81 17.75 20.84
CA GLU A 100 53.38 19.06 20.52
C GLU A 100 52.67 20.17 21.32
N ALA A 101 53.43 21.14 21.84
CA ALA A 101 52.85 22.25 22.60
C ALA A 101 52.46 23.41 21.66
N PRO A 102 51.29 24.07 21.84
CA PRO A 102 50.33 23.92 22.93
C PRO A 102 49.47 22.65 22.81
N PHE A 103 49.34 21.92 23.92
CA PHE A 103 48.67 20.62 23.93
C PHE A 103 47.14 20.75 23.87
N GLU A 104 46.55 20.32 22.75
CA GLU A 104 45.12 20.44 22.47
C GLU A 104 44.51 19.13 21.94
N GLY A 105 43.20 19.02 22.02
CA GLY A 105 42.43 17.88 21.53
C GLY A 105 40.96 18.22 21.36
N LYS A 106 40.17 17.26 20.90
CA LYS A 106 38.71 17.38 20.78
C LYS A 106 38.07 16.04 21.13
N TRP A 107 36.94 16.10 21.82
CA TRP A 107 36.03 14.97 21.98
C TRP A 107 34.78 15.26 21.15
N ALA A 108 34.59 14.52 20.06
CA ALA A 108 33.41 14.60 19.21
C ALA A 108 32.38 13.54 19.63
N ASN A 109 31.10 13.79 19.36
CA ASN A 109 29.98 12.88 19.58
C ASN A 109 30.01 12.26 20.98
N ALA A 110 30.10 13.13 21.98
CA ALA A 110 30.05 12.72 23.36
C ALA A 110 28.62 12.19 23.65
N PRO A 111 28.44 10.97 24.18
CA PRO A 111 27.12 10.51 24.59
C PRO A 111 26.60 11.38 25.74
N GLU A 112 25.30 11.37 25.98
CA GLU A 112 24.72 12.08 27.12
C GLU A 112 25.15 11.52 28.47
N GLY A 113 25.20 12.39 29.48
CA GLY A 113 25.59 12.03 30.84
C GLY A 113 26.61 12.98 31.47
N GLN A 114 27.05 12.68 32.69
CA GLN A 114 28.05 13.47 33.40
C GLN A 114 29.41 12.78 33.41
N TYR A 115 30.43 13.49 32.94
CA TYR A 115 31.78 12.97 32.75
C TYR A 115 32.82 13.79 33.50
N SER A 116 33.84 13.10 34.00
CA SER A 116 34.98 13.69 34.70
C SER A 116 36.17 13.82 33.75
N LEU A 117 36.38 14.99 33.17
CA LEU A 117 37.50 15.22 32.25
C LEU A 117 38.82 15.34 33.01
N THR A 118 39.86 14.63 32.59
CA THR A 118 41.22 14.75 33.13
C THR A 118 42.26 14.84 32.01
N ALA A 119 43.39 15.51 32.27
CA ALA A 119 44.57 15.49 31.42
C ALA A 119 45.72 14.78 32.14
N LYS A 120 46.52 13.98 31.43
CA LYS A 120 47.74 13.32 31.93
C LYS A 120 48.93 13.76 31.07
N ALA A 121 49.85 14.53 31.66
CA ALA A 121 51.09 14.92 31.01
C ALA A 121 52.22 13.94 31.35
N TYR A 122 53.13 13.69 30.40
CA TYR A 122 54.23 12.74 30.55
C TYR A 122 55.58 13.47 30.45
N ASP A 123 56.57 13.11 31.28
CA ASP A 123 57.95 13.60 31.13
C ASP A 123 58.72 12.88 30.01
N ALA A 124 59.99 13.23 29.79
CA ALA A 124 60.85 12.61 28.77
C ALA A 124 61.13 11.13 29.05
N GLU A 125 61.05 10.71 30.32
CA GLU A 125 61.17 9.32 30.78
C GLU A 125 59.83 8.55 30.73
N GLY A 126 58.74 9.18 30.29
CA GLY A 126 57.43 8.56 30.10
C GLY A 126 56.60 8.38 31.38
N LYS A 127 56.89 9.13 32.45
CA LYS A 127 56.16 9.07 33.71
C LYS A 127 55.00 10.09 33.72
N PRO A 128 53.75 9.67 34.06
CA PRO A 128 52.60 10.56 34.04
C PRO A 128 52.44 11.42 35.31
N VAL A 129 51.86 12.60 35.13
CA VAL A 129 51.20 13.41 36.15
C VAL A 129 49.79 13.80 35.67
N SER A 130 48.78 13.62 36.52
CA SER A 130 47.37 13.93 36.19
C SER A 130 46.93 15.31 36.67
N SER A 131 46.00 15.94 35.96
CA SER A 131 45.29 17.12 36.42
C SER A 131 44.27 16.79 37.52
N HIS A 132 43.72 17.82 38.16
CA HIS A 132 42.43 17.68 38.83
C HIS A 132 41.32 17.44 37.79
N PRO A 133 40.25 16.71 38.14
CA PRO A 133 39.12 16.49 37.25
C PRO A 133 38.28 17.76 37.03
N SER A 134 37.70 17.89 35.84
CA SER A 134 36.76 18.93 35.43
C SER A 134 35.46 18.28 34.96
N LEU A 135 34.35 18.51 35.68
CA LEU A 135 33.05 17.95 35.29
C LEU A 135 32.51 18.62 34.02
N VAL A 136 31.88 17.80 33.17
CA VAL A 136 31.05 18.23 32.04
C VAL A 136 29.78 17.38 32.00
N SER A 137 28.62 18.02 31.84
CA SER A 137 27.36 17.33 31.54
C SER A 137 27.12 17.42 30.03
N VAL A 138 26.91 16.30 29.37
CA VAL A 138 26.44 16.27 27.99
C VAL A 138 24.95 16.07 28.03
N ILE A 139 24.21 16.93 27.32
CA ILE A 139 22.75 16.93 27.27
C ILE A 139 22.26 17.05 25.82
N GLU A 140 21.09 16.52 25.54
CA GLU A 140 20.33 16.86 24.35
C GLU A 140 19.96 18.35 24.29
N LYS A 141 19.70 18.83 23.08
CA LYS A 141 19.30 20.21 22.82
C LYS A 141 17.77 20.30 22.95
N PRO A 142 17.22 21.19 23.81
CA PRO A 142 15.78 21.43 23.89
C PRO A 142 15.16 21.66 22.52
N ALA A 143 13.96 21.16 22.25
CA ALA A 143 13.28 21.33 20.97
C ALA A 143 11.92 22.01 21.14
N VAL A 144 11.48 22.67 20.07
CA VAL A 144 10.09 23.08 19.86
C VAL A 144 9.43 21.98 19.02
N VAL A 145 8.26 21.50 19.43
CA VAL A 145 7.44 20.56 18.66
C VAL A 145 6.30 21.33 18.01
N ALA A 146 5.96 21.00 16.77
CA ALA A 146 4.73 21.43 16.11
C ALA A 146 3.90 20.18 15.74
N SER A 147 2.57 20.26 15.84
CA SER A 147 1.64 19.16 15.56
C SER A 147 0.31 19.72 15.02
N PRO A 148 -0.40 19.08 14.08
CA PRO A 148 -0.02 17.87 13.34
C PRO A 148 1.25 18.06 12.50
N VAL A 149 1.77 16.94 11.95
CA VAL A 149 3.00 16.93 11.15
C VAL A 149 2.83 17.69 9.83
N THR A 150 1.58 17.83 9.34
CA THR A 150 1.14 18.75 8.27
C THR A 150 -0.24 19.29 8.63
N ALA A 151 -0.53 20.57 8.39
CA ALA A 151 -1.88 21.14 8.56
C ALA A 151 -2.44 21.65 7.23
N TYR A 152 -3.74 21.53 7.00
CA TYR A 152 -4.38 21.88 5.73
C TYR A 152 -5.26 23.13 5.85
N VAL A 153 -5.40 23.91 4.78
CA VAL A 153 -6.29 25.09 4.72
C VAL A 153 -6.77 25.39 3.31
N GLU A 154 -8.07 25.55 3.13
CA GLU A 154 -8.68 25.98 1.87
C GLU A 154 -8.32 27.43 1.48
N GLN A 155 -8.36 27.74 0.19
CA GLN A 155 -8.14 29.10 -0.30
C GLN A 155 -9.14 30.11 0.30
N GLY A 156 -8.61 31.08 1.06
CA GLY A 156 -9.40 32.09 1.79
C GLY A 156 -9.84 31.69 3.20
N ALA A 157 -9.56 30.46 3.65
CA ALA A 157 -9.88 29.97 4.99
C ALA A 157 -8.74 30.17 6.01
N GLU A 158 -8.94 29.65 7.23
CA GLU A 158 -7.99 29.70 8.34
C GLU A 158 -7.87 28.32 8.99
N THR A 159 -6.63 27.90 9.30
CA THR A 159 -6.33 26.63 9.99
C THR A 159 -5.48 26.87 11.24
N THR A 160 -5.27 25.83 12.04
CA THR A 160 -4.41 25.88 13.23
C THR A 160 -3.48 24.68 13.31
N PHE A 161 -2.24 24.91 13.74
CA PHE A 161 -1.36 23.87 14.28
C PHE A 161 -0.93 24.22 15.71
N ASP A 162 -0.70 23.22 16.53
CA ASP A 162 -0.26 23.35 17.91
C ASP A 162 1.27 23.38 18.05
N VAL A 163 1.76 24.09 19.07
CA VAL A 163 3.18 24.16 19.41
C VAL A 163 3.41 23.86 20.89
N SER A 164 4.48 23.13 21.20
CA SER A 164 4.94 22.86 22.58
C SER A 164 6.47 22.78 22.67
N LEU A 165 7.03 22.57 23.87
CA LEU A 165 8.46 22.34 24.09
C LEU A 165 8.73 20.91 24.57
N THR A 166 9.85 20.29 24.18
CA THR A 166 10.23 18.95 24.66
C THR A 166 10.81 18.92 26.08
N THR A 167 11.22 20.07 26.62
CA THR A 167 11.82 20.14 27.97
C THR A 167 11.36 21.36 28.76
N LYS A 168 11.26 21.21 30.09
CA LYS A 168 10.85 22.27 31.01
C LYS A 168 11.88 23.40 31.08
N PRO A 169 11.54 24.64 30.68
CA PRO A 169 12.48 25.75 30.70
C PRO A 169 12.67 26.32 32.10
N ALA A 170 13.82 26.96 32.35
CA ALA A 170 14.15 27.60 33.62
C ALA A 170 13.57 29.02 33.79
N SER A 171 13.09 29.61 32.70
CA SER A 171 12.43 30.92 32.60
C SER A 171 11.64 30.98 31.29
N ASP A 172 10.71 31.92 31.15
CA ASP A 172 9.87 32.08 29.97
C ASP A 172 10.66 32.04 28.65
N VAL A 173 10.20 31.20 27.73
CA VAL A 173 10.72 31.02 26.37
C VAL A 173 9.73 31.67 25.40
N GLU A 174 10.23 32.60 24.59
CA GLU A 174 9.50 33.18 23.46
C GLU A 174 9.79 32.32 22.22
N VAL A 175 8.76 31.65 21.69
CA VAL A 175 8.81 30.98 20.38
C VAL A 175 8.28 31.95 19.34
N THR A 176 9.02 32.16 18.25
CA THR A 176 8.60 32.98 17.10
C THR A 176 8.14 32.06 15.99
N ILE A 177 7.02 32.39 15.35
CA ILE A 177 6.48 31.67 14.20
C ILE A 177 6.75 32.49 12.94
N GLU A 178 7.47 31.91 11.98
CA GLU A 178 7.72 32.53 10.68
C GLU A 178 7.49 31.52 9.55
N ARG A 179 6.99 31.98 8.39
CA ARG A 179 6.95 31.16 7.18
C ARG A 179 8.35 31.14 6.56
N ALA A 180 9.04 30.01 6.68
CA ALA A 180 10.41 29.84 6.23
C ALA A 180 10.52 29.69 4.70
N SER A 181 9.59 28.98 4.08
CA SER A 181 9.58 28.73 2.62
C SER A 181 8.18 28.42 2.09
N GLY A 182 8.07 28.19 0.77
CA GLY A 182 6.85 27.75 0.11
C GLY A 182 5.84 28.87 -0.22
N ASN A 183 4.56 28.49 -0.28
CA ASN A 183 3.47 29.30 -0.79
C ASN A 183 3.37 30.67 -0.08
N LYS A 184 3.18 31.71 -0.89
CA LYS A 184 3.22 33.10 -0.42
C LYS A 184 1.89 33.63 0.10
N ASP A 185 0.79 32.96 -0.21
CA ASP A 185 -0.55 33.38 0.20
C ASP A 185 -0.94 32.87 1.60
N LEU A 186 -0.33 31.78 2.07
CA LEU A 186 -0.37 31.33 3.46
C LEU A 186 0.39 32.24 4.44
N SER A 187 -0.24 32.70 5.53
CA SER A 187 0.42 33.56 6.53
C SER A 187 -0.01 33.29 7.98
N ALA A 188 0.95 33.28 8.91
CA ALA A 188 0.66 33.08 10.33
C ALA A 188 0.10 34.38 10.97
N LYS A 189 -1.08 34.28 11.58
CA LYS A 189 -1.63 35.33 12.46
C LYS A 189 -0.93 35.33 13.81
N THR A 190 -0.64 34.16 14.36
CA THR A 190 0.12 34.00 15.60
C THR A 190 1.61 34.02 15.28
N SER A 191 2.25 35.19 15.36
CA SER A 191 3.71 35.32 15.12
C SER A 191 4.58 34.98 16.32
N LYS A 192 4.00 34.84 17.52
CA LYS A 192 4.72 34.56 18.77
C LYS A 192 3.88 33.79 19.78
N LEU A 193 4.53 32.90 20.51
CA LEU A 193 4.01 32.17 21.67
C LEU A 193 4.95 32.31 22.88
N THR A 194 4.42 32.15 24.09
CA THR A 194 5.21 32.23 25.34
C THR A 194 4.99 31.00 26.20
N PHE A 195 6.08 30.27 26.47
CA PHE A 195 6.08 29.06 27.28
C PHE A 195 6.84 29.32 28.59
N THR A 196 6.13 29.30 29.71
CA THR A 196 6.66 29.43 31.07
C THR A 196 7.04 28.05 31.63
N PRO A 197 7.76 27.97 32.76
CA PRO A 197 8.01 26.71 33.44
C PRO A 197 6.74 25.92 33.84
N GLU A 198 5.56 26.52 33.78
CA GLU A 198 4.27 25.92 34.18
C GLU A 198 3.40 25.44 33.01
N ASN A 199 3.67 25.86 31.76
CA ASN A 199 2.86 25.51 30.57
C ASN A 199 3.68 25.08 29.33
N TRP A 200 4.98 24.84 29.47
CA TRP A 200 5.87 24.39 28.39
C TRP A 200 5.40 23.10 27.68
N ASP A 201 4.75 22.21 28.42
CA ASP A 201 4.19 20.93 28.00
C ASP A 201 2.70 21.02 27.62
N LYS A 202 2.20 22.24 27.38
CA LYS A 202 0.80 22.48 26.99
C LYS A 202 0.81 23.10 25.60
N ALA A 203 0.14 22.41 24.68
CA ALA A 203 -0.06 22.87 23.32
C ALA A 203 -0.64 24.29 23.30
N GLN A 204 -0.08 25.13 22.44
CA GLN A 204 -0.55 26.49 22.16
C GLN A 204 -0.73 26.66 20.65
N GLN A 205 -1.94 27.01 20.24
CA GLN A 205 -2.32 27.12 18.83
C GLN A 205 -1.65 28.29 18.10
N VAL A 206 -1.21 28.00 16.89
CA VAL A 206 -0.81 28.93 15.85
C VAL A 206 -1.87 28.95 14.76
N THR A 207 -2.55 30.08 14.58
CA THR A 207 -3.48 30.24 13.45
C THR A 207 -2.73 30.68 12.19
N VAL A 208 -2.93 29.97 11.09
CA VAL A 208 -2.45 30.29 9.74
C VAL A 208 -3.65 30.58 8.84
N VAL A 209 -3.52 31.55 7.94
CA VAL A 209 -4.59 31.94 7.01
C VAL A 209 -4.13 31.93 5.58
N SER A 210 -4.98 31.44 4.69
CA SER A 210 -4.84 31.61 3.25
C SER A 210 -5.28 33.01 2.82
N ALA A 211 -4.79 33.48 1.67
CA ALA A 211 -5.26 34.72 1.05
C ALA A 211 -6.23 34.42 -0.10
N ASP A 212 -7.41 35.03 -0.03
CA ASP A 212 -8.58 34.90 -0.91
C ASP A 212 -8.30 35.19 -2.41
N LYS A 213 -7.60 34.27 -3.10
CA LYS A 213 -7.21 34.36 -4.52
C LYS A 213 -7.19 32.99 -5.20
N LYS A 214 -7.82 32.95 -6.37
CA LYS A 214 -7.76 31.87 -7.38
C LYS A 214 -6.36 31.78 -8.00
N GLY A 215 -5.38 31.28 -7.26
CA GLY A 215 -4.03 30.95 -7.72
C GLY A 215 -3.76 29.46 -7.58
N ASP A 216 -2.56 29.05 -7.97
CA ASP A 216 -2.11 27.65 -7.81
C ASP A 216 -2.00 27.31 -6.31
N ALA A 217 -2.54 26.16 -5.92
CA ALA A 217 -2.43 25.59 -4.57
C ALA A 217 -0.95 25.31 -4.18
N GLY A 218 -0.68 25.03 -2.91
CA GLY A 218 0.66 24.54 -2.55
C GLY A 218 1.15 24.80 -1.12
N LEU A 219 2.19 24.05 -0.77
CA LEU A 219 2.77 23.94 0.56
C LEU A 219 3.55 25.18 1.00
N ALA A 220 3.38 25.60 2.26
CA ALA A 220 4.23 26.55 2.95
C ALA A 220 4.81 25.97 4.24
N LYS A 221 6.13 26.02 4.41
CA LYS A 221 6.77 25.54 5.64
C LYS A 221 6.82 26.66 6.69
N PHE A 222 6.17 26.45 7.82
CA PHE A 222 6.27 27.30 9.01
C PHE A 222 7.30 26.74 9.99
N GLU A 223 8.09 27.64 10.57
CA GLU A 223 9.11 27.35 11.57
C GLU A 223 8.71 27.98 12.91
N ALA A 224 8.62 27.13 13.94
CA ALA A 224 8.43 27.50 15.33
C ALA A 224 9.80 27.54 16.03
N SER A 225 10.40 28.73 16.07
CA SER A 225 11.79 28.95 16.48
C SER A 225 11.92 29.62 17.85
N ALA A 226 12.65 28.99 18.77
CA ALA A 226 13.08 29.60 20.04
C ALA A 226 14.60 29.62 20.18
N LYS A 227 15.14 30.68 20.80
CA LYS A 227 16.60 30.82 20.99
C LYS A 227 17.13 29.66 21.85
N GLY A 228 18.11 28.94 21.31
CA GLY A 228 18.75 27.82 21.99
C GLY A 228 18.00 26.49 21.86
N HIS A 229 16.87 26.48 21.15
CA HIS A 229 16.10 25.27 20.88
C HIS A 229 16.37 24.73 19.46
N GLU A 230 16.01 23.48 19.20
CA GLU A 230 15.71 22.95 17.87
C GLU A 230 14.39 23.56 17.37
N THR A 231 14.27 23.76 16.06
CA THR A 231 13.12 24.43 15.44
C THR A 231 12.08 23.39 15.08
N GLY A 232 10.87 23.51 15.63
CA GLY A 232 9.71 22.72 15.21
C GLY A 232 9.23 23.21 13.86
N THR A 233 8.76 22.31 13.00
CA THR A 233 8.32 22.68 11.65
C THR A 233 6.94 22.13 11.36
N ALA A 234 6.03 23.00 10.96
CA ALA A 234 4.71 22.65 10.44
C ALA A 234 4.67 23.05 8.95
N PRO A 235 4.72 22.10 8.01
CA PRO A 235 4.14 22.28 6.68
C PRO A 235 2.66 22.66 6.85
N VAL A 236 2.24 23.69 6.12
CA VAL A 236 0.83 24.03 5.97
C VAL A 236 0.51 23.98 4.49
N GLN A 237 -0.42 23.14 4.11
CA GLN A 237 -0.86 22.98 2.73
C GLN A 237 -2.03 23.92 2.43
N GLU A 238 -1.90 24.73 1.37
CA GLU A 238 -3.03 25.47 0.82
C GLU A 238 -3.73 24.58 -0.20
N LEU A 239 -4.97 24.17 0.08
CA LEU A 239 -5.83 23.48 -0.88
C LEU A 239 -6.48 24.50 -1.83
N GLY A 240 -6.75 24.10 -3.07
CA GLY A 240 -7.31 24.99 -4.08
C GLY A 240 -8.71 25.50 -3.71
N ALA A 241 -9.12 26.65 -4.26
CA ALA A 241 -10.54 27.02 -4.24
C ALA A 241 -11.30 26.17 -5.26
N LEU A 242 -11.69 24.94 -4.85
CA LEU A 242 -12.44 23.90 -5.60
C LEU A 242 -12.53 24.18 -7.09
N ALA A 243 -11.45 23.86 -7.79
CA ALA A 243 -11.30 24.06 -9.24
C ALA A 243 -11.66 22.80 -10.06
N SER A 244 -12.12 21.75 -9.38
CA SER A 244 -12.99 20.70 -9.89
C SER A 244 -14.16 20.57 -8.93
N ASP A 245 -15.38 20.61 -9.47
CA ASP A 245 -16.51 20.00 -8.78
C ASP A 245 -16.26 18.48 -8.83
N TYR A 246 -16.22 17.77 -7.70
CA TYR A 246 -15.93 16.34 -7.70
C TYR A 246 -17.02 15.52 -8.42
N GLU A 247 -18.25 16.06 -8.54
CA GLU A 247 -19.29 15.49 -9.40
C GLU A 247 -18.85 15.54 -10.88
N GLN A 248 -18.25 16.66 -11.32
CA GLN A 248 -17.71 16.79 -12.66
C GLN A 248 -16.45 15.95 -12.85
N ALA A 249 -15.59 15.80 -11.83
CA ALA A 249 -14.42 14.92 -11.88
C ALA A 249 -14.81 13.44 -12.06
N PHE A 250 -15.83 12.98 -11.32
CA PHE A 250 -16.45 11.67 -11.54
C PHE A 250 -16.96 11.55 -12.97
N LEU A 251 -17.77 12.51 -13.44
CA LEU A 251 -18.37 12.44 -14.77
C LEU A 251 -17.33 12.47 -15.89
N ASP A 252 -16.28 13.28 -15.77
CA ASP A 252 -15.20 13.35 -16.76
C ASP A 252 -14.42 12.02 -16.80
N GLN A 253 -14.07 11.45 -15.66
CA GLN A 253 -13.39 10.15 -15.56
C GLN A 253 -14.29 9.00 -16.05
N TYR A 254 -15.56 8.96 -15.65
CA TYR A 254 -16.56 8.01 -16.14
C TYR A 254 -16.70 8.07 -17.67
N ASN A 255 -16.73 9.28 -18.25
CA ASN A 255 -16.80 9.46 -19.70
C ASN A 255 -15.54 8.94 -20.41
N LYS A 256 -14.34 9.11 -19.84
CA LYS A 256 -13.11 8.52 -20.40
C LYS A 256 -13.17 7.00 -20.37
N ILE A 257 -13.59 6.41 -19.24
CA ILE A 257 -13.69 4.95 -19.09
C ILE A 257 -14.72 4.39 -20.07
N SER A 258 -15.90 5.00 -20.15
CA SER A 258 -17.00 4.55 -21.01
C SER A 258 -16.85 4.87 -22.50
N ASP A 259 -15.87 5.67 -22.94
CA ASP A 259 -15.63 5.91 -24.37
C ASP A 259 -15.04 4.65 -25.03
N PRO A 260 -15.71 4.03 -26.03
CA PRO A 260 -15.19 2.84 -26.69
C PRO A 260 -13.87 3.05 -27.44
N SER A 261 -13.43 4.30 -27.64
CA SER A 261 -12.12 4.62 -28.21
C SER A 261 -10.98 4.67 -27.20
N SER A 262 -11.26 4.68 -25.89
CA SER A 262 -10.25 4.50 -24.84
C SER A 262 -9.78 3.05 -24.74
N GLY A 263 -10.67 2.08 -24.94
CA GLY A 263 -10.32 0.65 -25.04
C GLY A 263 -10.46 -0.17 -23.75
N TYR A 264 -11.10 0.35 -22.69
CA TYR A 264 -11.30 -0.36 -21.41
C TYR A 264 -12.15 -1.65 -21.46
N TYR A 265 -12.90 -1.88 -22.54
CA TYR A 265 -13.84 -3.00 -22.64
C TYR A 265 -13.87 -3.63 -24.04
N ARG A 266 -14.25 -4.90 -24.09
CA ARG A 266 -14.82 -5.55 -25.29
C ARG A 266 -16.35 -5.63 -25.17
N GLU A 267 -17.07 -5.47 -26.27
CA GLU A 267 -18.54 -5.62 -26.31
C GLU A 267 -18.93 -6.98 -26.88
N PHE A 268 -19.77 -7.71 -26.16
CA PHE A 268 -20.33 -9.02 -26.53
C PHE A 268 -21.86 -8.97 -26.44
N ASP A 269 -22.57 -9.20 -27.53
CA ASP A 269 -24.05 -9.13 -27.62
C ASP A 269 -24.70 -7.83 -27.09
N GLY A 270 -23.94 -6.73 -26.98
CA GLY A 270 -24.39 -5.45 -26.40
C GLY A 270 -24.09 -5.27 -24.91
N LEU A 271 -23.39 -6.21 -24.28
CA LEU A 271 -22.88 -6.12 -22.91
C LEU A 271 -21.37 -5.82 -22.93
N LYS A 272 -20.89 -4.97 -22.02
CA LYS A 272 -19.45 -4.65 -21.88
C LYS A 272 -18.76 -5.65 -20.96
N VAL A 273 -17.61 -6.18 -21.37
CA VAL A 273 -16.68 -6.94 -20.52
C VAL A 273 -15.44 -6.08 -20.32
N PRO A 274 -15.10 -5.66 -19.09
CA PRO A 274 -13.89 -4.87 -18.85
C PRO A 274 -12.67 -5.74 -19.10
N TYR A 275 -11.57 -5.16 -19.59
CA TYR A 275 -10.24 -5.78 -19.48
C TYR A 275 -9.64 -5.47 -18.09
N HIS A 276 -8.51 -6.12 -17.75
CA HIS A 276 -7.70 -5.71 -16.61
C HIS A 276 -7.07 -4.33 -16.82
N SER A 277 -6.61 -4.02 -18.03
CA SER A 277 -6.04 -2.72 -18.44
C SER A 277 -6.25 -2.44 -19.92
N ILE A 278 -6.09 -1.18 -20.34
CA ILE A 278 -6.02 -0.82 -21.78
C ILE A 278 -4.74 -1.40 -22.42
N GLU A 279 -3.64 -1.35 -21.68
CA GLU A 279 -2.35 -1.86 -22.14
C GLU A 279 -2.34 -3.39 -22.02
N THR A 280 -1.89 -4.06 -23.07
CA THR A 280 -1.86 -5.53 -23.20
C THR A 280 -0.67 -6.16 -22.48
N LEU A 281 0.50 -5.51 -22.54
CA LEU A 281 1.69 -5.92 -21.80
C LEU A 281 1.63 -5.48 -20.34
N ILE A 282 1.11 -6.37 -19.49
CA ILE A 282 1.15 -6.25 -18.03
C ILE A 282 1.10 -7.64 -17.40
N VAL A 283 1.84 -7.83 -16.30
CA VAL A 283 1.95 -9.09 -15.55
C VAL A 283 2.04 -8.74 -14.07
N GLU A 284 1.10 -9.20 -13.24
CA GLU A 284 1.08 -8.87 -11.79
C GLU A 284 0.17 -9.77 -10.94
N ALA A 285 -0.96 -10.22 -11.48
CA ALA A 285 -1.81 -11.26 -10.91
C ALA A 285 -2.58 -11.98 -12.04
N PRO A 286 -3.32 -11.27 -12.92
CA PRO A 286 -3.37 -11.67 -14.33
C PRO A 286 -1.98 -11.54 -14.96
N ASP A 287 -1.75 -12.27 -16.03
CA ASP A 287 -0.48 -12.35 -16.76
C ASP A 287 -0.55 -11.77 -18.18
N HIS A 288 -1.70 -11.19 -18.56
CA HIS A 288 -1.90 -10.35 -19.74
C HIS A 288 -3.04 -9.33 -19.54
N GLY A 289 -2.88 -8.12 -20.06
CA GLY A 289 -3.78 -6.99 -19.74
C GLY A 289 -5.19 -7.07 -20.31
N HIS A 290 -5.37 -7.84 -21.38
CA HIS A 290 -6.70 -8.18 -21.94
C HIS A 290 -7.25 -9.52 -21.41
N GLU A 291 -6.63 -10.10 -20.37
CA GLU A 291 -7.42 -10.89 -19.42
C GLU A 291 -8.36 -9.96 -18.64
N THR A 292 -9.26 -10.54 -17.86
CA THR A 292 -10.06 -9.80 -16.89
C THR A 292 -10.36 -10.66 -15.68
N THR A 293 -10.79 -10.02 -14.61
CA THR A 293 -10.98 -10.64 -13.31
C THR A 293 -12.37 -10.38 -12.75
N SER A 294 -12.83 -11.25 -11.83
CA SER A 294 -14.02 -10.96 -11.02
C SER A 294 -13.88 -9.63 -10.28
N GLU A 295 -12.67 -9.26 -9.88
CA GLU A 295 -12.32 -7.93 -9.38
C GLU A 295 -12.72 -6.82 -10.38
N ALA A 296 -12.24 -6.87 -11.62
CA ALA A 296 -12.56 -5.87 -12.64
C ALA A 296 -14.09 -5.76 -12.90
N PHE A 297 -14.80 -6.89 -12.93
CA PHE A 297 -16.28 -6.90 -12.97
C PHE A 297 -16.93 -6.20 -11.77
N THR A 298 -16.38 -6.36 -10.56
CA THR A 298 -16.91 -5.72 -9.35
C THR A 298 -16.63 -4.22 -9.30
N TYR A 299 -15.49 -3.78 -9.82
CA TYR A 299 -15.22 -2.35 -10.03
C TYR A 299 -16.05 -1.74 -11.15
N TYR A 300 -16.42 -2.52 -12.18
CA TYR A 300 -17.37 -2.10 -13.21
C TYR A 300 -18.75 -1.88 -12.60
N LEU A 301 -19.22 -2.81 -11.77
CA LEU A 301 -20.45 -2.63 -11.01
C LEU A 301 -20.40 -1.39 -10.09
N TRP A 302 -19.27 -1.12 -9.44
CA TRP A 302 -19.11 0.06 -8.56
C TRP A 302 -19.19 1.38 -9.33
N LEU A 303 -18.49 1.47 -10.47
CA LEU A 303 -18.51 2.64 -11.34
C LEU A 303 -19.94 2.98 -11.80
N GLU A 304 -20.69 1.97 -12.23
CA GLU A 304 -22.06 2.14 -12.73
C GLU A 304 -23.08 2.39 -11.58
N SER A 305 -22.81 1.87 -10.36
CA SER A 305 -23.58 2.21 -9.16
C SER A 305 -23.46 3.70 -8.81
N GLU A 306 -22.24 4.24 -8.84
CA GLU A 306 -22.00 5.66 -8.57
C GLU A 306 -22.52 6.56 -9.69
N TYR A 307 -22.51 6.08 -10.94
CA TYR A 307 -23.21 6.76 -12.05
C TYR A 307 -24.73 6.83 -11.80
N GLY A 308 -25.35 5.74 -11.34
CA GLY A 308 -26.76 5.71 -10.93
C GLY A 308 -27.06 6.64 -9.73
N ARG A 309 -26.16 6.71 -8.74
CA ARG A 309 -26.26 7.62 -7.59
C ARG A 309 -26.34 9.09 -8.03
N LEU A 310 -25.48 9.50 -8.96
CA LEU A 310 -25.35 10.90 -9.40
C LEU A 310 -26.32 11.31 -10.51
N THR A 311 -26.72 10.38 -11.39
CA THR A 311 -27.54 10.70 -12.58
C THR A 311 -29.00 10.26 -12.50
N GLU A 312 -29.36 9.46 -11.49
CA GLU A 312 -30.64 8.72 -11.37
C GLU A 312 -30.88 7.68 -12.51
N ASP A 313 -29.89 7.35 -13.34
CA ASP A 313 -29.98 6.32 -14.39
C ASP A 313 -29.34 5.00 -13.94
N TRP A 314 -30.18 4.05 -13.51
CA TRP A 314 -29.76 2.71 -13.06
C TRP A 314 -29.69 1.67 -14.19
N GLY A 315 -29.91 2.07 -15.46
CA GLY A 315 -29.76 1.17 -16.61
C GLY A 315 -28.37 0.53 -16.70
N PRO A 316 -27.29 1.33 -16.73
CA PRO A 316 -25.92 0.81 -16.83
C PRO A 316 -25.51 -0.13 -15.69
N PHE A 317 -25.98 0.11 -14.47
CA PHE A 317 -25.75 -0.76 -13.31
C PHE A 317 -26.38 -2.16 -13.49
N ASN A 318 -27.61 -2.20 -14.01
CA ASN A 318 -28.28 -3.46 -14.34
C ASN A 318 -27.59 -4.20 -15.51
N ASP A 319 -27.13 -3.47 -16.53
CA ASP A 319 -26.37 -4.04 -17.66
C ASP A 319 -24.99 -4.57 -17.20
N ALA A 320 -24.34 -3.92 -16.24
CA ALA A 320 -23.09 -4.40 -15.63
C ALA A 320 -23.28 -5.73 -14.88
N TRP A 321 -24.34 -5.85 -14.06
CA TRP A 321 -24.67 -7.13 -13.43
C TRP A 321 -25.07 -8.20 -14.45
N ALA A 322 -25.79 -7.83 -15.52
CA ALA A 322 -26.12 -8.77 -16.60
C ALA A 322 -24.87 -9.29 -17.34
N SER A 323 -23.85 -8.44 -17.52
CA SER A 323 -22.55 -8.84 -18.06
C SER A 323 -21.80 -9.79 -17.12
N LEU A 324 -21.72 -9.45 -15.83
CA LEU A 324 -21.13 -10.27 -14.78
C LEU A 324 -21.80 -11.66 -14.72
N GLU A 325 -23.14 -11.71 -14.69
CA GLU A 325 -23.89 -12.96 -14.65
C GLU A 325 -23.75 -13.81 -15.93
N LYS A 326 -23.58 -13.18 -17.10
CA LYS A 326 -23.40 -13.90 -18.37
C LYS A 326 -21.98 -14.46 -18.54
N PHE A 327 -20.96 -13.71 -18.15
CA PHE A 327 -19.57 -14.00 -18.54
C PHE A 327 -18.63 -14.36 -17.39
N ALA A 328 -18.92 -13.93 -16.15
CA ALA A 328 -18.06 -14.20 -14.99
C ALA A 328 -18.62 -15.31 -14.08
N ILE A 329 -19.93 -15.56 -14.07
CA ILE A 329 -20.53 -16.70 -13.35
C ILE A 329 -20.71 -17.87 -14.34
N PRO A 330 -20.09 -19.03 -14.11
CA PRO A 330 -20.27 -20.22 -14.96
C PRO A 330 -21.75 -20.62 -15.07
N GLY A 331 -22.29 -20.77 -16.28
CA GLY A 331 -23.65 -21.22 -16.54
C GLY A 331 -23.82 -22.74 -16.50
N THR A 332 -25.02 -23.22 -16.84
CA THR A 332 -25.32 -24.66 -16.86
C THR A 332 -24.44 -25.46 -17.83
N GLU A 333 -24.03 -24.86 -18.96
CA GLU A 333 -23.15 -25.52 -19.94
C GLU A 333 -21.68 -25.56 -19.47
N ASP A 334 -21.29 -24.62 -18.61
CA ASP A 334 -19.96 -24.50 -18.01
C ASP A 334 -19.76 -25.42 -16.79
N GLN A 335 -20.77 -25.55 -15.92
CA GLN A 335 -20.74 -26.39 -14.71
C GLN A 335 -21.82 -27.51 -14.68
N PRO A 336 -21.92 -28.37 -15.72
CA PRO A 336 -23.09 -29.21 -16.01
C PRO A 336 -23.34 -30.36 -15.03
N THR A 337 -22.32 -30.82 -14.29
CA THR A 337 -22.37 -32.09 -13.53
C THR A 337 -22.39 -31.93 -12.02
N ASN A 338 -22.74 -30.75 -11.50
CA ASN A 338 -22.92 -30.50 -10.05
C ASN A 338 -23.82 -31.54 -9.35
N GLY A 339 -24.84 -32.08 -10.03
CA GLY A 339 -25.71 -33.14 -9.49
C GLY A 339 -25.03 -34.50 -9.22
N ALA A 340 -23.72 -34.62 -9.47
CA ALA A 340 -22.88 -35.76 -9.07
C ALA A 340 -22.13 -35.53 -7.74
N TYR A 341 -22.28 -34.35 -7.12
CA TYR A 341 -21.64 -33.98 -5.86
C TYR A 341 -22.18 -34.77 -4.66
N ASP A 342 -21.28 -35.13 -3.73
CA ASP A 342 -21.63 -35.77 -2.45
C ASP A 342 -21.12 -34.89 -1.29
N PRO A 343 -22.02 -34.17 -0.57
CA PRO A 343 -21.60 -33.31 0.55
C PRO A 343 -21.01 -34.09 1.74
N SER A 344 -21.18 -35.42 1.80
CA SER A 344 -20.52 -36.26 2.81
C SER A 344 -19.10 -36.71 2.42
N SER A 345 -18.67 -36.37 1.19
CA SER A 345 -17.34 -36.63 0.65
C SER A 345 -16.93 -35.50 -0.32
N PRO A 346 -16.85 -34.24 0.14
CA PRO A 346 -16.86 -33.05 -0.71
C PRO A 346 -15.67 -32.92 -1.67
N ALA A 347 -14.52 -33.52 -1.35
CA ALA A 347 -13.34 -33.57 -2.21
C ALA A 347 -12.43 -34.75 -1.79
N THR A 348 -11.43 -35.07 -2.61
CA THR A 348 -10.28 -35.89 -2.19
C THR A 348 -9.11 -34.96 -1.84
N TYR A 349 -8.41 -35.25 -0.75
CA TYR A 349 -7.28 -34.45 -0.31
C TYR A 349 -6.07 -34.60 -1.25
N ALA A 350 -5.40 -33.48 -1.53
CA ALA A 350 -4.02 -33.43 -1.97
C ALA A 350 -3.28 -32.41 -1.10
N PRO A 351 -2.02 -32.66 -0.71
CA PRO A 351 -1.20 -31.67 -0.02
C PRO A 351 -0.92 -30.49 -0.97
N GLU A 352 -0.88 -29.27 -0.44
CA GLU A 352 -0.11 -28.23 -1.09
C GLU A 352 1.39 -28.47 -0.84
N HIS A 353 2.23 -27.90 -1.70
CA HIS A 353 3.67 -27.91 -1.54
C HIS A 353 4.20 -26.49 -1.69
N THR A 354 5.34 -26.18 -1.06
CA THR A 354 5.84 -24.80 -1.06
C THR A 354 6.38 -24.38 -2.42
N HIS A 355 6.92 -25.31 -3.22
CA HIS A 355 7.62 -24.99 -4.47
C HIS A 355 6.97 -25.67 -5.70
N PRO A 356 6.86 -24.98 -6.87
CA PRO A 356 6.24 -25.55 -8.07
C PRO A 356 6.85 -26.88 -8.54
N SER A 357 8.12 -27.13 -8.22
CA SER A 357 8.82 -28.38 -8.57
C SER A 357 8.31 -29.63 -7.86
N GLU A 358 7.53 -29.47 -6.80
CA GLU A 358 6.96 -30.58 -6.01
C GLU A 358 5.63 -31.09 -6.59
N TYR A 359 5.08 -30.38 -7.60
CA TYR A 359 3.87 -30.74 -8.32
C TYR A 359 4.16 -31.64 -9.54
N PRO A 360 3.21 -32.51 -9.97
CA PRO A 360 1.83 -32.62 -9.52
C PRO A 360 1.65 -33.21 -8.11
N ALA A 361 0.78 -32.61 -7.30
CA ALA A 361 0.47 -33.03 -5.94
C ALA A 361 -0.41 -34.29 -5.94
N GLN A 362 0.05 -35.37 -5.31
CA GLN A 362 -0.62 -36.66 -5.33
C GLN A 362 -1.91 -36.67 -4.50
N LEU A 363 -3.03 -37.08 -5.10
CA LEU A 363 -4.28 -37.34 -4.35
C LEU A 363 -4.08 -38.49 -3.36
N ASP A 364 -4.54 -38.28 -2.12
CA ASP A 364 -4.50 -39.26 -1.03
C ASP A 364 -5.90 -39.46 -0.41
N GLY A 365 -6.56 -40.55 -0.82
CA GLY A 365 -7.87 -40.96 -0.33
C GLY A 365 -7.86 -41.66 1.05
N ASP A 366 -6.69 -41.88 1.68
CA ASP A 366 -6.63 -42.35 3.08
C ASP A 366 -6.77 -41.18 4.08
N VAL A 367 -6.65 -39.92 3.62
CA VAL A 367 -6.89 -38.70 4.43
C VAL A 367 -8.38 -38.37 4.48
N SER A 368 -8.96 -38.32 5.69
CA SER A 368 -10.39 -38.02 5.87
C SER A 368 -10.69 -36.52 5.72
N VAL A 369 -11.62 -36.19 4.82
CA VAL A 369 -12.24 -34.86 4.69
C VAL A 369 -13.49 -34.73 5.58
N GLY A 370 -13.93 -33.50 5.87
CA GLY A 370 -15.20 -33.23 6.58
C GLY A 370 -16.43 -33.29 5.70
N GLU A 371 -17.60 -33.01 6.27
CA GLU A 371 -18.85 -32.81 5.52
C GLU A 371 -19.06 -31.34 5.12
N ASP A 372 -19.66 -31.10 3.94
CA ASP A 372 -20.16 -29.80 3.50
C ASP A 372 -21.58 -29.57 4.04
N PRO A 373 -21.80 -28.61 4.95
CA PRO A 373 -23.11 -28.32 5.51
C PRO A 373 -23.97 -27.39 4.64
N LEU A 374 -23.45 -26.84 3.54
CA LEU A 374 -24.09 -25.80 2.73
C LEU A 374 -24.86 -26.36 1.53
N ALA A 375 -24.34 -27.38 0.82
CA ALA A 375 -24.89 -27.79 -0.47
C ALA A 375 -26.38 -28.18 -0.45
N GLU A 376 -26.83 -29.00 0.52
CA GLU A 376 -28.24 -29.39 0.62
C GLU A 376 -29.14 -28.18 0.96
N GLU A 377 -28.63 -27.21 1.71
CA GLU A 377 -29.34 -25.99 2.07
C GLU A 377 -29.48 -25.05 0.87
N LEU A 378 -28.39 -24.78 0.15
CA LEU A 378 -28.35 -23.93 -1.04
C LEU A 378 -29.22 -24.52 -2.17
N SER A 379 -29.12 -25.81 -2.43
CA SER A 379 -29.97 -26.51 -3.41
C SER A 379 -31.47 -26.46 -3.00
N SER A 380 -31.76 -26.56 -1.70
CA SER A 380 -33.13 -26.40 -1.17
C SER A 380 -33.66 -24.97 -1.28
N ALA A 381 -32.80 -23.95 -1.17
CA ALA A 381 -33.16 -22.54 -1.29
C ALA A 381 -33.41 -22.15 -2.76
N TYR A 382 -32.47 -22.46 -3.64
CA TYR A 382 -32.46 -21.95 -5.02
C TYR A 382 -32.96 -22.94 -6.08
N GLY A 383 -33.14 -24.21 -5.72
CA GLY A 383 -33.67 -25.24 -6.63
C GLY A 383 -32.71 -25.66 -7.74
N SER A 384 -31.41 -25.37 -7.58
CA SER A 384 -30.32 -25.80 -8.46
C SER A 384 -29.12 -26.23 -7.62
N ASP A 385 -28.38 -27.22 -8.11
CA ASP A 385 -27.11 -27.64 -7.50
C ASP A 385 -25.93 -26.78 -7.98
N GLU A 386 -26.12 -25.90 -8.97
CA GLU A 386 -25.10 -24.97 -9.49
C GLU A 386 -24.62 -23.97 -8.42
N ILE A 387 -23.37 -23.53 -8.54
CA ILE A 387 -22.80 -22.44 -7.74
C ILE A 387 -23.10 -21.10 -8.41
N TYR A 388 -23.58 -20.11 -7.65
CA TYR A 388 -23.78 -18.74 -8.13
C TYR A 388 -22.76 -17.81 -7.48
N GLY A 389 -21.56 -17.80 -8.05
CA GLY A 389 -20.43 -16.95 -7.68
C GLY A 389 -19.45 -16.89 -8.84
N MET A 390 -18.60 -15.86 -8.88
CA MET A 390 -17.77 -15.61 -10.06
C MET A 390 -16.58 -16.57 -10.14
N HIS A 391 -16.17 -16.95 -11.35
CA HIS A 391 -14.79 -17.38 -11.58
C HIS A 391 -13.86 -16.17 -11.58
N TRP A 392 -12.64 -16.32 -11.05
CA TRP A 392 -11.74 -15.21 -10.82
C TRP A 392 -11.02 -14.66 -12.07
N LEU A 393 -10.81 -15.47 -13.12
CA LEU A 393 -10.00 -15.09 -14.31
C LEU A 393 -10.67 -15.51 -15.63
N LEU A 394 -10.49 -14.67 -16.65
CA LEU A 394 -11.06 -14.78 -17.98
C LEU A 394 -10.09 -14.23 -19.04
N ASP A 395 -9.90 -14.92 -20.16
CA ASP A 395 -9.25 -14.38 -21.36
C ASP A 395 -10.32 -13.75 -22.25
N VAL A 396 -10.39 -12.41 -22.27
CA VAL A 396 -11.47 -11.67 -22.95
C VAL A 396 -11.30 -11.71 -24.46
N ASP A 397 -10.05 -11.73 -24.94
CA ASP A 397 -9.75 -11.68 -26.38
C ASP A 397 -9.49 -13.05 -27.01
N ASN A 398 -9.51 -14.12 -26.20
CA ASN A 398 -9.02 -15.46 -26.57
C ASN A 398 -7.57 -15.40 -27.08
N THR A 399 -6.75 -14.59 -26.39
CA THR A 399 -5.30 -14.38 -26.60
C THR A 399 -4.55 -15.70 -26.54
N TYR A 400 -4.90 -16.54 -25.57
CA TYR A 400 -4.35 -17.88 -25.38
C TYR A 400 -4.87 -18.89 -26.41
N GLY A 401 -6.06 -18.66 -26.96
CA GLY A 401 -6.64 -19.47 -28.04
C GLY A 401 -7.41 -20.71 -27.58
N PHE A 402 -7.76 -20.84 -26.30
CA PHE A 402 -8.48 -22.02 -25.78
C PHE A 402 -9.93 -22.11 -26.26
N GLY A 403 -10.66 -21.00 -26.34
CA GLY A 403 -12.10 -20.99 -26.57
C GLY A 403 -12.92 -21.77 -25.52
N PHE A 404 -14.19 -21.99 -25.79
CA PHE A 404 -15.07 -22.75 -24.89
C PHE A 404 -14.74 -24.24 -24.97
N CYS A 405 -14.24 -24.81 -23.86
CA CYS A 405 -13.88 -26.23 -23.75
C CYS A 405 -12.93 -26.75 -24.87
N GLY A 406 -12.03 -25.91 -25.38
CA GLY A 406 -11.08 -26.28 -26.44
C GLY A 406 -11.63 -26.15 -27.87
N ASP A 407 -12.64 -25.31 -28.11
CA ASP A 407 -13.18 -25.04 -29.45
C ASP A 407 -12.45 -23.93 -30.23
N GLU A 408 -11.44 -23.29 -29.62
CA GLU A 408 -10.64 -22.17 -30.15
C GLU A 408 -11.47 -20.91 -30.53
N SER A 409 -12.74 -20.82 -30.11
CA SER A 409 -13.64 -19.71 -30.45
C SER A 409 -13.41 -18.44 -29.63
N ASP A 410 -13.46 -17.26 -30.26
CA ASP A 410 -13.42 -15.94 -29.63
C ASP A 410 -14.82 -15.32 -29.43
N ALA A 411 -15.88 -16.15 -29.48
CA ALA A 411 -17.27 -15.68 -29.46
C ALA A 411 -17.71 -15.08 -28.11
N GLU A 412 -17.12 -15.51 -27.00
CA GLU A 412 -17.35 -15.06 -25.63
C GLU A 412 -16.01 -15.10 -24.86
N PRO A 413 -15.85 -14.38 -23.74
CA PRO A 413 -14.67 -14.49 -22.87
C PRO A 413 -14.45 -15.94 -22.40
N VAL A 414 -13.20 -16.36 -22.29
CA VAL A 414 -12.84 -17.75 -22.01
C VAL A 414 -12.45 -17.94 -20.55
N PHE A 415 -13.13 -18.82 -19.83
CA PHE A 415 -12.74 -19.21 -18.48
C PHE A 415 -11.39 -19.94 -18.48
N ILE A 416 -10.39 -19.30 -17.87
CA ILE A 416 -9.02 -19.78 -17.72
C ILE A 416 -8.60 -19.70 -16.26
N ASN A 417 -7.52 -20.39 -15.91
CA ASN A 417 -6.88 -20.28 -14.61
C ASN A 417 -5.35 -20.27 -14.79
N THR A 418 -4.63 -19.93 -13.72
CA THR A 418 -3.16 -19.92 -13.69
C THR A 418 -2.66 -20.62 -12.42
N PHE A 419 -2.70 -19.95 -11.27
CA PHE A 419 -2.18 -20.42 -9.99
C PHE A 419 -2.77 -21.77 -9.54
N GLN A 420 -1.90 -22.76 -9.30
CA GLN A 420 -2.23 -24.11 -8.82
C GLN A 420 -1.13 -24.76 -7.96
N ARG A 421 0.10 -24.22 -7.94
CA ARG A 421 1.31 -24.92 -7.49
C ARG A 421 2.03 -24.28 -6.30
N GLY A 422 1.23 -23.80 -5.35
CA GLY A 422 1.68 -23.47 -4.00
C GLY A 422 2.27 -22.07 -3.84
N SER A 423 2.83 -21.81 -2.66
CA SER A 423 3.11 -20.44 -2.19
C SER A 423 4.30 -19.76 -2.85
N GLN A 424 5.19 -20.49 -3.53
CA GLN A 424 6.24 -19.92 -4.38
C GLN A 424 5.87 -19.88 -5.87
N GLU A 425 4.67 -20.27 -6.29
CA GLU A 425 4.25 -20.03 -7.69
C GLU A 425 3.87 -18.55 -7.86
N SER A 426 4.83 -17.71 -8.26
CA SER A 426 4.50 -16.34 -8.70
C SER A 426 3.78 -16.36 -10.04
N VAL A 427 3.21 -15.21 -10.42
CA VAL A 427 2.55 -15.01 -11.73
C VAL A 427 3.45 -15.43 -12.92
N TRP A 428 4.78 -15.26 -12.78
CA TRP A 428 5.80 -15.59 -13.78
C TRP A 428 6.03 -17.09 -13.98
N GLU A 429 5.59 -17.92 -13.03
CA GLU A 429 5.91 -19.35 -12.97
C GLU A 429 4.72 -20.23 -13.34
N THR A 430 3.58 -19.64 -13.69
CA THR A 430 2.34 -20.34 -14.06
C THR A 430 2.35 -20.87 -15.49
N VAL A 431 1.58 -21.94 -15.74
CA VAL A 431 1.28 -22.48 -17.09
C VAL A 431 -0.23 -22.33 -17.34
N THR A 432 -0.66 -21.19 -17.87
CA THR A 432 -2.08 -20.83 -18.09
C THR A 432 -2.87 -21.97 -18.76
N GLN A 433 -4.02 -22.29 -18.18
CA GLN A 433 -4.80 -23.49 -18.50
C GLN A 433 -6.29 -23.19 -18.63
N PRO A 434 -7.06 -23.93 -19.46
CA PRO A 434 -8.49 -23.76 -19.54
C PRO A 434 -9.18 -24.31 -18.27
N SER A 435 -10.26 -23.63 -17.86
CA SER A 435 -11.08 -24.07 -16.74
C SER A 435 -11.93 -25.29 -17.10
N CYS A 436 -12.36 -25.41 -18.37
CA CYS A 436 -12.90 -26.62 -18.98
C CYS A 436 -11.80 -27.36 -19.77
N ASP A 437 -11.24 -28.43 -19.21
CA ASP A 437 -10.16 -29.22 -19.82
C ASP A 437 -10.72 -30.48 -20.50
N THR A 438 -10.72 -30.45 -21.84
CA THR A 438 -11.14 -31.54 -22.75
C THR A 438 -9.96 -32.29 -23.37
N PHE A 439 -8.73 -32.05 -22.89
CA PHE A 439 -7.49 -32.56 -23.47
C PHE A 439 -7.23 -32.12 -24.93
N ALA A 440 -7.88 -31.04 -25.38
CA ALA A 440 -7.68 -30.46 -26.71
C ALA A 440 -6.29 -29.83 -26.90
N HIS A 441 -5.72 -29.29 -25.81
CA HIS A 441 -4.40 -28.66 -25.74
C HIS A 441 -3.65 -29.17 -24.51
N GLY A 442 -2.38 -28.80 -24.33
CA GLY A 442 -1.54 -29.34 -23.25
C GLY A 442 -0.89 -30.67 -23.64
N GLY A 443 -0.76 -31.58 -22.68
CA GLY A 443 -0.14 -32.91 -22.80
C GLY A 443 -1.13 -34.05 -23.12
N GLU A 444 -0.81 -35.29 -22.71
CA GLU A 444 -1.69 -36.46 -22.93
C GLU A 444 -3.00 -36.38 -22.13
N ASN A 445 -2.99 -35.69 -20.98
CA ASN A 445 -4.12 -35.54 -20.06
C ASN A 445 -4.54 -34.06 -19.91
N GLY A 446 -4.41 -33.29 -20.99
CA GLY A 446 -4.61 -31.83 -20.94
C GLY A 446 -3.51 -31.16 -20.12
N TYR A 447 -3.91 -30.34 -19.14
CA TYR A 447 -2.99 -29.69 -18.19
C TYR A 447 -3.03 -30.35 -16.79
N LEU A 448 -3.94 -31.30 -16.57
CA LEU A 448 -4.26 -31.81 -15.23
C LEU A 448 -3.06 -32.43 -14.48
N ASP A 449 -2.20 -33.16 -15.21
CA ASP A 449 -1.04 -33.87 -14.68
C ASP A 449 0.21 -32.97 -14.49
N LEU A 450 0.07 -31.66 -14.69
CA LEU A 450 0.99 -30.64 -14.15
C LEU A 450 0.67 -30.30 -12.69
N PHE A 451 -0.59 -30.47 -12.27
CA PHE A 451 -1.12 -29.95 -11.00
C PHE A 451 -1.47 -31.06 -10.00
N THR A 452 -2.18 -32.10 -10.45
CA THR A 452 -2.73 -33.14 -9.57
C THR A 452 -2.27 -34.52 -10.03
N GLY A 453 -1.74 -35.32 -9.11
CA GLY A 453 -1.31 -36.69 -9.37
C GLY A 453 -2.43 -37.70 -9.12
N ASP A 454 -2.85 -38.42 -10.16
CA ASP A 454 -3.87 -39.48 -10.09
C ASP A 454 -3.44 -40.73 -10.92
N GLU A 455 -4.04 -41.89 -10.66
CA GLU A 455 -3.88 -43.10 -11.46
C GLU A 455 -4.50 -42.97 -12.87
N ASN A 456 -5.55 -42.14 -13.02
CA ASN A 456 -6.25 -41.91 -14.29
C ASN A 456 -6.80 -40.48 -14.34
N TYR A 457 -6.82 -39.86 -15.52
CA TYR A 457 -7.38 -38.52 -15.73
C TYR A 457 -8.71 -38.58 -16.49
N SER A 458 -9.59 -37.61 -16.24
CA SER A 458 -10.87 -37.45 -16.93
C SER A 458 -11.06 -36.01 -17.38
N GLU A 459 -11.64 -35.82 -18.57
CA GLU A 459 -12.07 -34.51 -19.07
C GLU A 459 -13.02 -33.87 -18.03
N GLN A 460 -12.76 -32.62 -17.66
CA GLN A 460 -13.38 -32.01 -16.48
C GLN A 460 -13.43 -30.49 -16.56
N TRP A 461 -14.31 -29.90 -15.75
CA TRP A 461 -14.41 -28.46 -15.53
C TRP A 461 -14.09 -28.13 -14.06
N LYS A 462 -13.51 -26.95 -13.83
CA LYS A 462 -13.15 -26.46 -12.49
C LYS A 462 -13.14 -24.93 -12.46
N TYR A 463 -13.69 -24.33 -11.41
CA TYR A 463 -13.75 -22.89 -11.20
C TYR A 463 -13.27 -22.54 -9.79
N THR A 464 -12.56 -21.43 -9.69
CA THR A 464 -12.05 -20.84 -8.45
C THR A 464 -12.64 -19.45 -8.29
N ASN A 465 -13.20 -19.16 -7.13
CA ASN A 465 -13.71 -17.83 -6.77
C ASN A 465 -12.64 -16.99 -6.07
N ALA A 466 -12.73 -15.66 -6.21
CA ALA A 466 -12.03 -14.68 -5.40
C ALA A 466 -13.03 -14.03 -4.41
N PRO A 467 -13.04 -14.42 -3.12
CA PRO A 467 -14.09 -14.02 -2.18
C PRO A 467 -14.15 -12.52 -1.88
N ASP A 468 -13.04 -11.80 -2.01
CA ASP A 468 -13.02 -10.34 -1.88
C ASP A 468 -13.85 -9.65 -2.97
N ALA A 469 -13.87 -10.24 -4.18
CA ALA A 469 -14.60 -9.74 -5.34
C ALA A 469 -16.11 -9.98 -5.20
N ASP A 470 -16.54 -11.21 -4.90
CA ASP A 470 -17.96 -11.49 -4.62
C ASP A 470 -18.46 -10.65 -3.42
N ALA A 471 -17.64 -10.46 -2.38
CA ALA A 471 -17.97 -9.55 -1.28
C ALA A 471 -18.08 -8.08 -1.72
N ARG A 472 -17.21 -7.61 -2.63
CA ARG A 472 -17.29 -6.26 -3.23
C ARG A 472 -18.57 -6.11 -4.06
N ALA A 473 -19.01 -7.12 -4.81
CA ALA A 473 -20.30 -7.08 -5.50
C ALA A 473 -21.50 -6.93 -4.54
N VAL A 474 -21.50 -7.66 -3.42
CA VAL A 474 -22.53 -7.52 -2.37
C VAL A 474 -22.53 -6.12 -1.74
N GLN A 475 -21.35 -5.61 -1.37
CA GLN A 475 -21.15 -4.26 -0.82
C GLN A 475 -21.71 -3.19 -1.77
N VAL A 476 -21.36 -3.27 -3.05
CA VAL A 476 -21.82 -2.34 -4.09
C VAL A 476 -23.33 -2.46 -4.32
N ALA A 477 -23.90 -3.66 -4.32
CA ALA A 477 -25.34 -3.86 -4.45
C ALA A 477 -26.12 -3.25 -3.27
N TYR A 478 -25.59 -3.31 -2.04
CA TYR A 478 -26.14 -2.59 -0.90
C TYR A 478 -26.07 -1.07 -1.08
N GLN A 479 -24.92 -0.52 -1.51
CA GLN A 479 -24.77 0.91 -1.75
C GLN A 479 -25.73 1.41 -2.84
N ALA A 480 -25.87 0.66 -3.94
CA ALA A 480 -26.82 0.94 -5.02
C ALA A 480 -28.27 0.90 -4.54
N LYS A 481 -28.64 -0.09 -3.71
CA LYS A 481 -29.96 -0.21 -3.09
C LYS A 481 -30.31 1.03 -2.28
N GLU A 482 -29.43 1.48 -1.37
CA GLU A 482 -29.69 2.66 -0.54
C GLU A 482 -29.76 3.95 -1.35
N ALA A 483 -28.84 4.15 -2.31
CA ALA A 483 -28.85 5.30 -3.20
C ALA A 483 -30.13 5.36 -4.05
N ALA A 484 -30.52 4.26 -4.70
CA ALA A 484 -31.74 4.17 -5.47
C ALA A 484 -32.99 4.34 -4.60
N ALA A 485 -33.01 3.79 -3.38
CA ALA A 485 -34.10 3.96 -2.41
C ALA A 485 -34.25 5.43 -1.98
N ALA A 486 -33.14 6.15 -1.75
CA ALA A 486 -33.14 7.58 -1.41
C ALA A 486 -33.70 8.46 -2.53
N GLN A 487 -33.43 8.12 -3.80
CA GLN A 487 -34.03 8.75 -4.98
C GLN A 487 -35.52 8.39 -5.18
N GLY A 488 -35.98 7.28 -4.59
CA GLY A 488 -37.31 6.70 -4.84
C GLY A 488 -37.37 5.71 -6.01
N ASN A 489 -36.19 5.34 -6.55
CA ASN A 489 -35.97 4.46 -7.70
C ASN A 489 -35.56 3.03 -7.29
N GLY A 490 -35.57 2.67 -6.00
CA GLY A 490 -35.12 1.34 -5.51
C GLY A 490 -35.77 0.10 -6.16
N GLY A 491 -36.91 0.26 -6.83
CA GLY A 491 -37.51 -0.79 -7.66
C GLY A 491 -36.81 -1.05 -9.00
N GLU A 492 -35.85 -0.21 -9.41
CA GLU A 492 -35.06 -0.35 -10.63
C GLU A 492 -33.79 -1.20 -10.44
N VAL A 493 -33.36 -1.42 -9.19
CA VAL A 493 -32.19 -2.25 -8.82
C VAL A 493 -32.56 -3.52 -8.05
N ALA A 494 -33.84 -3.73 -7.75
CA ALA A 494 -34.31 -4.82 -6.89
C ALA A 494 -33.94 -6.23 -7.40
N ASP A 495 -33.97 -6.45 -8.71
CA ASP A 495 -33.57 -7.73 -9.33
C ASP A 495 -32.07 -8.01 -9.16
N VAL A 496 -31.22 -6.96 -9.11
CA VAL A 496 -29.78 -7.07 -8.81
C VAL A 496 -29.55 -7.32 -7.33
N VAL A 497 -30.33 -6.68 -6.44
CA VAL A 497 -30.27 -6.93 -4.99
C VAL A 497 -30.58 -8.40 -4.68
N GLU A 498 -31.65 -8.99 -5.24
CA GLU A 498 -31.99 -10.41 -5.06
C GLU A 498 -30.86 -11.35 -5.53
N LYS A 499 -30.15 -10.98 -6.60
CA LYS A 499 -28.98 -11.72 -7.10
C LYS A 499 -27.75 -11.55 -6.19
N ALA A 500 -27.55 -10.37 -5.62
CA ALA A 500 -26.48 -10.13 -4.66
C ALA A 500 -26.68 -10.90 -3.35
N THR A 501 -27.91 -11.02 -2.83
CA THR A 501 -28.17 -11.85 -1.64
C THR A 501 -27.91 -13.32 -1.94
N LYS A 502 -28.24 -13.79 -3.15
CA LYS A 502 -27.88 -15.14 -3.62
C LYS A 502 -26.37 -15.32 -3.70
N MET A 503 -25.61 -14.40 -4.30
CA MET A 503 -24.15 -14.46 -4.33
C MET A 503 -23.56 -14.53 -2.92
N GLY A 504 -24.04 -13.69 -2.00
CA GLY A 504 -23.68 -13.75 -0.58
C GLY A 504 -24.01 -15.08 0.10
N ASP A 505 -25.04 -15.79 -0.34
CA ASP A 505 -25.40 -17.11 0.19
C ASP A 505 -24.37 -18.19 -0.19
N TYR A 506 -23.92 -18.19 -1.45
CA TYR A 506 -22.89 -19.11 -1.95
C TYR A 506 -21.47 -18.73 -1.48
N LEU A 507 -21.19 -17.44 -1.31
CA LEU A 507 -19.93 -16.91 -0.79
C LEU A 507 -19.59 -17.45 0.61
N ARG A 508 -20.56 -17.99 1.35
CA ARG A 508 -20.32 -18.75 2.59
C ARG A 508 -19.36 -19.93 2.42
N TYR A 509 -19.15 -20.46 1.22
CA TYR A 509 -18.09 -21.46 0.97
C TYR A 509 -16.68 -20.94 1.32
N ALA A 510 -16.42 -19.62 1.21
CA ALA A 510 -15.16 -19.00 1.64
C ALA A 510 -14.94 -19.06 3.17
N MET A 511 -15.98 -19.37 3.96
CA MET A 511 -15.91 -19.40 5.43
C MET A 511 -15.41 -20.74 6.01
N PHE A 512 -15.11 -21.72 5.16
CA PHE A 512 -14.77 -23.09 5.55
C PHE A 512 -13.34 -23.47 5.19
N ASP A 513 -12.75 -24.32 6.03
CA ASP A 513 -11.49 -24.99 5.73
C ASP A 513 -11.54 -25.72 4.37
N LYS A 514 -10.41 -25.71 3.63
CA LYS A 514 -10.28 -26.28 2.28
C LYS A 514 -10.89 -27.68 2.14
N TYR A 515 -10.61 -28.59 3.08
CA TYR A 515 -11.16 -29.95 3.07
C TYR A 515 -12.13 -30.20 4.23
N PHE A 516 -12.82 -29.14 4.67
CA PHE A 516 -13.78 -29.14 5.77
C PHE A 516 -13.20 -29.78 7.06
N LYS A 517 -11.90 -29.61 7.33
CA LYS A 517 -11.32 -29.99 8.63
C LYS A 517 -11.89 -29.12 9.73
N ALA A 518 -12.03 -29.68 10.93
CA ALA A 518 -12.41 -28.90 12.11
C ALA A 518 -11.37 -27.80 12.36
N ILE A 519 -11.83 -26.61 12.77
CA ILE A 519 -10.95 -25.48 13.07
C ILE A 519 -10.24 -25.69 14.41
N GLY A 520 -8.92 -25.47 14.42
CA GLY A 520 -8.08 -25.48 15.62
C GLY A 520 -7.36 -26.80 15.90
N ASP A 521 -6.11 -26.69 16.35
CA ASP A 521 -5.18 -27.82 16.61
C ASP A 521 -4.92 -28.73 15.38
N CYS A 522 -5.32 -28.32 14.16
CA CYS A 522 -5.08 -29.09 12.94
C CYS A 522 -3.61 -28.98 12.50
N THR A 523 -2.81 -29.94 12.94
CA THR A 523 -1.33 -29.95 12.80
C THR A 523 -0.79 -31.25 12.16
N SER A 524 -1.67 -31.99 11.50
CA SER A 524 -1.35 -33.07 10.55
C SER A 524 -2.57 -33.36 9.66
N PRO A 525 -2.41 -34.01 8.48
CA PRO A 525 -3.54 -34.53 7.70
C PRO A 525 -4.48 -35.47 8.48
N SER A 526 -4.01 -36.04 9.60
CA SER A 526 -4.81 -36.85 10.53
C SER A 526 -5.70 -36.05 11.47
N CYS A 527 -5.74 -34.71 11.37
CA CYS A 527 -6.61 -33.88 12.20
C CYS A 527 -8.09 -34.16 11.90
N PRO A 528 -9.00 -33.89 12.85
CA PRO A 528 -10.41 -34.26 12.73
C PRO A 528 -11.08 -33.70 11.47
N ALA A 529 -11.75 -34.58 10.73
CA ALA A 529 -12.78 -34.20 9.78
C ALA A 529 -13.90 -33.44 10.51
N GLY A 530 -14.35 -32.33 9.95
CA GLY A 530 -15.39 -31.49 10.54
C GLY A 530 -16.81 -32.07 10.39
N SER A 531 -17.72 -31.56 11.22
CA SER A 531 -19.14 -31.87 11.25
C SER A 531 -20.00 -30.62 11.51
N GLY A 532 -21.08 -30.46 10.75
CA GLY A 532 -21.85 -29.22 10.71
C GLY A 532 -20.97 -28.01 10.41
N LYS A 533 -20.97 -27.02 11.30
CA LYS A 533 -20.22 -25.76 11.15
C LYS A 533 -18.91 -25.70 11.97
N ASP A 534 -18.38 -26.84 12.47
CA ASP A 534 -17.11 -26.84 13.25
C ASP A 534 -15.85 -26.70 12.38
N SER A 535 -16.00 -26.81 11.05
CA SER A 535 -15.01 -26.50 10.01
C SER A 535 -15.12 -25.07 9.46
N ALA A 536 -16.05 -24.27 9.98
CA ALA A 536 -16.21 -22.86 9.60
C ALA A 536 -15.31 -21.97 10.47
N HIS A 537 -14.39 -21.24 9.84
CA HIS A 537 -13.61 -20.16 10.47
C HIS A 537 -14.32 -18.80 10.39
N TYR A 538 -15.38 -18.66 9.57
CA TYR A 538 -16.21 -17.44 9.43
C TYR A 538 -15.46 -16.19 8.94
N LEU A 539 -14.36 -16.38 8.20
CA LEU A 539 -13.62 -15.31 7.53
C LEU A 539 -13.75 -15.47 6.01
N MET A 540 -13.47 -14.43 5.25
CA MET A 540 -13.22 -14.59 3.80
C MET A 540 -11.84 -15.20 3.62
N SER A 541 -11.78 -16.47 3.23
CA SER A 541 -10.54 -17.12 2.79
C SER A 541 -10.08 -16.58 1.44
N TRP A 542 -8.90 -17.01 1.00
CA TRP A 542 -8.34 -16.63 -0.31
C TRP A 542 -9.16 -17.14 -1.50
N TYR A 543 -9.83 -18.29 -1.34
CA TYR A 543 -10.67 -18.89 -2.38
C TYR A 543 -11.69 -19.87 -1.79
N TYR A 544 -12.77 -20.10 -2.53
CA TYR A 544 -13.40 -21.41 -2.61
C TYR A 544 -13.37 -21.88 -4.07
N ALA A 545 -13.45 -23.19 -4.30
CA ALA A 545 -13.41 -23.74 -5.65
C ALA A 545 -14.34 -24.96 -5.79
N TRP A 546 -14.81 -25.20 -7.01
CA TRP A 546 -15.67 -26.33 -7.33
C TRP A 546 -15.36 -26.86 -8.73
N GLY A 547 -15.63 -28.14 -8.96
CA GLY A 547 -15.36 -28.79 -10.24
C GLY A 547 -16.07 -30.12 -10.41
N GLY A 548 -16.00 -30.69 -11.60
CA GLY A 548 -16.61 -31.97 -11.90
C GLY A 548 -16.17 -32.58 -13.22
N ALA A 549 -16.35 -33.89 -13.34
CA ALA A 549 -16.17 -34.59 -14.59
C ALA A 549 -17.14 -34.07 -15.65
N LEU A 550 -16.73 -33.92 -16.90
CA LEU A 550 -17.67 -33.63 -18.00
C LEU A 550 -18.61 -34.83 -18.23
N GLU A 551 -19.75 -34.59 -18.90
CA GLU A 551 -20.71 -35.66 -19.25
C GLU A 551 -20.11 -36.78 -20.12
N SER A 552 -18.94 -36.52 -20.74
CA SER A 552 -18.15 -37.48 -21.52
C SER A 552 -17.40 -38.53 -20.68
N ALA A 553 -17.16 -38.26 -19.40
CA ALA A 553 -16.37 -39.12 -18.52
C ALA A 553 -17.04 -40.47 -18.21
N GLU A 554 -16.24 -41.52 -17.94
CA GLU A 554 -16.77 -42.86 -17.65
C GLU A 554 -17.54 -42.92 -16.31
N TYR A 555 -17.12 -42.11 -15.34
CA TYR A 555 -17.71 -42.03 -13.99
C TYR A 555 -18.00 -40.56 -13.65
N PRO A 556 -19.26 -40.19 -13.36
CA PRO A 556 -19.58 -38.84 -12.93
C PRO A 556 -19.12 -38.63 -11.49
N TRP A 557 -18.48 -37.49 -11.24
CA TRP A 557 -18.09 -37.00 -9.93
C TRP A 557 -18.07 -35.46 -9.97
N ALA A 558 -18.22 -34.83 -8.80
CA ALA A 558 -18.02 -33.40 -8.60
C ALA A 558 -17.43 -33.16 -7.21
N TRP A 559 -16.75 -32.04 -7.01
CA TRP A 559 -16.10 -31.66 -5.75
C TRP A 559 -16.26 -30.17 -5.44
N ARG A 560 -16.10 -29.82 -4.16
CA ARG A 560 -16.06 -28.46 -3.62
C ARG A 560 -15.02 -28.38 -2.51
N ILE A 561 -14.32 -27.26 -2.43
CA ILE A 561 -13.38 -26.92 -1.36
C ILE A 561 -13.61 -25.48 -0.92
N GLY A 562 -13.46 -25.21 0.38
CA GLY A 562 -13.30 -23.86 0.90
C GLY A 562 -11.84 -23.38 0.76
N GLY A 563 -11.35 -22.61 1.72
CA GLY A 563 -9.95 -22.17 1.77
C GLY A 563 -9.44 -22.05 3.20
N SER A 564 -8.37 -22.76 3.54
CA SER A 564 -7.88 -22.81 4.93
C SER A 564 -7.13 -21.56 5.40
N ALA A 565 -6.75 -20.66 4.49
CA ALA A 565 -6.01 -19.43 4.79
C ALA A 565 -6.86 -18.19 4.47
N SER A 566 -6.84 -17.21 5.37
CA SER A 566 -7.56 -15.93 5.26
C SER A 566 -6.59 -14.76 5.38
N HIS A 567 -6.77 -13.75 4.53
CA HIS A 567 -5.93 -12.54 4.46
C HIS A 567 -6.72 -11.30 4.88
N GLN A 568 -6.11 -10.35 5.60
CA GLN A 568 -6.82 -9.16 6.11
C GLN A 568 -7.49 -8.35 4.98
N GLY A 569 -6.82 -8.18 3.85
CA GLY A 569 -7.33 -7.44 2.68
C GLY A 569 -8.52 -8.10 1.97
N TYR A 570 -8.85 -9.36 2.27
CA TYR A 570 -10.02 -10.06 1.72
C TYR A 570 -11.28 -9.85 2.57
N GLN A 571 -11.14 -9.39 3.81
CA GLN A 571 -12.29 -9.21 4.70
C GLN A 571 -13.16 -8.04 4.20
N ASN A 572 -14.47 -8.15 4.42
CA ASN A 572 -15.46 -7.13 4.05
C ASN A 572 -16.55 -7.02 5.13
N PRO A 573 -16.27 -6.31 6.24
CA PRO A 573 -17.24 -6.11 7.31
C PRO A 573 -18.51 -5.40 6.84
N MET A 574 -18.43 -4.55 5.81
CA MET A 574 -19.59 -3.85 5.24
C MET A 574 -20.56 -4.82 4.53
N ALA A 575 -20.03 -5.70 3.68
CA ALA A 575 -20.83 -6.76 3.05
C ALA A 575 -21.40 -7.75 4.07
N ALA A 576 -20.60 -8.13 5.08
CA ALA A 576 -21.04 -9.03 6.14
C ALA A 576 -22.19 -8.43 6.97
N TRP A 577 -22.08 -7.15 7.34
CA TRP A 577 -23.16 -6.43 8.03
C TRP A 577 -24.41 -6.32 7.17
N ALA A 578 -24.27 -6.01 5.87
CA ALA A 578 -25.42 -5.93 4.97
C ALA A 578 -26.19 -7.26 4.93
N LEU A 579 -25.51 -8.38 4.67
CA LEU A 579 -26.13 -9.71 4.60
C LEU A 579 -26.68 -10.22 5.95
N ALA A 580 -26.15 -9.73 7.07
CA ALA A 580 -26.60 -10.08 8.42
C ALA A 580 -27.80 -9.24 8.91
N GLU A 581 -27.70 -7.92 8.82
CA GLU A 581 -28.57 -6.97 9.53
C GLU A 581 -29.58 -6.26 8.61
N ASP A 582 -29.28 -6.06 7.32
CA ASP A 582 -30.19 -5.38 6.39
C ASP A 582 -31.28 -6.34 5.86
N PRO A 583 -32.58 -6.11 6.13
CA PRO A 583 -33.63 -7.07 5.80
C PRO A 583 -33.84 -7.34 4.31
N ASP A 584 -33.41 -6.43 3.43
CA ASP A 584 -33.54 -6.58 1.97
C ASP A 584 -32.30 -7.28 1.36
N MET A 585 -31.18 -7.36 2.11
CA MET A 585 -29.95 -8.05 1.72
C MET A 585 -29.83 -9.48 2.29
N GLN A 586 -30.70 -9.90 3.21
CA GLN A 586 -30.60 -11.21 3.87
C GLN A 586 -30.67 -12.39 2.87
N PRO A 587 -29.74 -13.36 2.93
CA PRO A 587 -29.76 -14.57 2.10
C PRO A 587 -31.04 -15.41 2.26
N GLN A 588 -31.35 -16.22 1.24
CA GLN A 588 -32.59 -17.01 1.21
C GLN A 588 -32.47 -18.34 1.98
N SER A 589 -31.26 -18.84 2.20
CA SER A 589 -30.99 -20.04 2.98
C SER A 589 -31.39 -19.91 4.45
N SER A 590 -31.62 -21.06 5.11
CA SER A 590 -32.11 -21.07 6.50
C SER A 590 -31.10 -20.61 7.55
N THR A 591 -29.80 -20.66 7.24
CA THR A 591 -28.70 -20.29 8.14
C THR A 591 -27.81 -19.17 7.59
N GLY A 592 -28.02 -18.70 6.35
CA GLY A 592 -27.14 -17.71 5.73
C GLY A 592 -27.02 -16.41 6.52
N GLN A 593 -28.14 -15.87 7.01
CA GLN A 593 -28.15 -14.67 7.85
C GLN A 593 -27.39 -14.86 9.19
N GLU A 594 -27.49 -16.06 9.80
CA GLU A 594 -26.81 -16.38 11.07
C GLU A 594 -25.29 -16.54 10.85
N ASP A 595 -24.89 -17.19 9.75
CA ASP A 595 -23.47 -17.34 9.38
C ASP A 595 -22.81 -15.98 9.06
N TRP A 596 -23.52 -15.07 8.39
CA TRP A 596 -23.01 -13.72 8.10
C TRP A 596 -22.91 -12.84 9.35
N ALA A 597 -23.81 -13.01 10.33
CA ALA A 597 -23.70 -12.33 11.61
C ALA A 597 -22.46 -12.79 12.41
N GLU A 598 -22.21 -14.10 12.49
CA GLU A 598 -20.97 -14.65 13.07
C GLU A 598 -19.73 -14.22 12.28
N SER A 599 -19.83 -14.12 10.95
CA SER A 599 -18.72 -13.64 10.11
C SER A 599 -18.40 -12.16 10.32
N LEU A 600 -19.40 -11.27 10.45
CA LEU A 600 -19.18 -9.86 10.79
C LEU A 600 -18.37 -9.72 12.09
N ASP A 601 -18.82 -10.40 13.15
CA ASP A 601 -18.13 -10.37 14.44
C ASP A 601 -16.71 -10.94 14.32
N ARG A 602 -16.54 -12.09 13.64
CA ARG A 602 -15.24 -12.73 13.46
C ARG A 602 -14.25 -11.89 12.65
N GLN A 603 -14.71 -11.23 11.59
CA GLN A 603 -13.88 -10.36 10.76
C GLN A 603 -13.36 -9.16 11.56
N LEU A 604 -14.21 -8.51 12.35
CA LEU A 604 -13.79 -7.39 13.21
C LEU A 604 -12.84 -7.83 14.33
N GLU A 605 -13.03 -9.03 14.89
CA GLU A 605 -12.07 -9.61 15.83
C GLU A 605 -10.72 -9.93 15.18
N PHE A 606 -10.72 -10.45 13.94
CA PHE A 606 -9.53 -10.79 13.18
C PHE A 606 -8.69 -9.56 12.82
N LEU A 607 -9.32 -8.47 12.37
CA LEU A 607 -8.65 -7.21 12.08
C LEU A 607 -8.05 -6.57 13.35
N GLN A 608 -8.78 -6.61 14.48
CA GLN A 608 -8.25 -6.19 15.79
C GLN A 608 -7.06 -7.04 16.24
N TRP A 609 -7.12 -8.36 16.05
CA TRP A 609 -6.03 -9.27 16.41
C TRP A 609 -4.76 -9.03 15.58
N LEU A 610 -4.90 -8.71 14.30
CA LEU A 610 -3.79 -8.47 13.38
C LEU A 610 -3.22 -7.04 13.45
N GLN A 611 -3.84 -6.13 14.21
CA GLN A 611 -3.37 -4.75 14.28
C GLN A 611 -2.02 -4.66 15.01
N SER A 612 -0.99 -4.23 14.28
CA SER A 612 0.39 -4.05 14.75
C SER A 612 0.50 -3.04 15.90
N SER A 613 1.67 -3.02 16.55
CA SER A 613 1.95 -2.05 17.61
C SER A 613 1.87 -0.60 17.11
N GLU A 614 2.22 -0.38 15.84
CA GLU A 614 2.20 0.89 15.11
C GLU A 614 0.78 1.28 14.66
N GLY A 615 0.08 0.40 13.92
CA GLY A 615 -1.32 0.64 13.50
C GLY A 615 -1.78 -0.11 12.24
N ALA A 616 -0.86 -0.51 11.36
CA ALA A 616 -1.12 -1.36 10.19
C ALA A 616 -1.65 -2.76 10.56
N ILE A 617 -2.32 -3.43 9.64
CA ILE A 617 -2.90 -4.77 9.84
C ILE A 617 -2.02 -5.85 9.20
N ALA A 618 -1.55 -6.81 9.99
CA ALA A 618 -0.71 -7.92 9.55
C ALA A 618 -1.47 -8.94 8.69
N GLY A 619 -0.76 -9.87 8.05
CA GLY A 619 -1.26 -10.69 6.93
C GLY A 619 -2.55 -11.45 7.22
N GLY A 620 -2.52 -12.42 8.14
CA GLY A 620 -3.70 -13.22 8.43
C GLY A 620 -3.44 -14.49 9.25
N ALA A 621 -4.17 -15.55 8.92
CA ALA A 621 -4.02 -16.85 9.57
C ALA A 621 -4.39 -18.02 8.65
N THR A 622 -3.92 -19.21 9.01
CA THR A 622 -4.25 -20.48 8.34
C THR A 622 -4.64 -21.59 9.31
N ASN A 623 -5.62 -22.41 8.93
CA ASN A 623 -5.94 -23.70 9.57
C ASN A 623 -5.11 -24.86 8.98
N SER A 624 -4.44 -24.63 7.86
CA SER A 624 -3.56 -25.59 7.18
C SER A 624 -2.17 -24.98 7.02
N TRP A 625 -1.28 -25.25 8.00
CA TRP A 625 0.10 -24.76 7.92
C TRP A 625 0.81 -25.35 6.70
N GLU A 626 1.51 -24.51 5.93
CA GLU A 626 2.14 -24.87 4.64
C GLU A 626 1.19 -25.54 3.63
N GLY A 627 -0.13 -25.47 3.86
CA GLY A 627 -1.18 -26.01 3.01
C GLY A 627 -1.32 -27.54 3.01
N ASP A 628 -0.47 -28.27 3.75
CA ASP A 628 -0.51 -29.74 3.93
C ASP A 628 -1.04 -30.17 5.32
N TYR A 629 -1.65 -29.24 6.07
CA TYR A 629 -1.95 -29.36 7.50
C TYR A 629 -0.70 -29.65 8.33
N GLY A 630 0.43 -29.01 7.99
CA GLY A 630 1.72 -29.20 8.62
C GLY A 630 1.79 -28.81 10.10
N THR A 631 2.96 -28.99 10.71
CA THR A 631 3.20 -28.54 12.09
C THR A 631 3.77 -27.11 12.09
N PRO A 632 3.03 -26.11 12.61
CA PRO A 632 3.50 -24.73 12.71
C PRO A 632 4.64 -24.56 13.72
N PRO A 633 5.32 -23.40 13.74
CA PRO A 633 6.25 -23.01 14.80
C PRO A 633 5.65 -23.20 16.19
N SER A 634 6.45 -23.69 17.14
CA SER A 634 5.99 -24.05 18.50
C SER A 634 5.50 -22.87 19.35
N ASP A 635 5.77 -21.66 18.88
CA ASP A 635 5.45 -20.36 19.46
C ASP A 635 4.51 -19.54 18.57
N ALA A 636 3.99 -20.10 17.47
CA ALA A 636 3.06 -19.42 16.57
C ALA A 636 1.79 -18.94 17.31
N SER A 637 1.50 -17.64 17.17
CA SER A 637 0.28 -17.01 17.70
C SER A 637 -0.98 -17.59 17.05
N THR A 638 -2.09 -17.62 17.80
CA THR A 638 -3.34 -18.23 17.36
C THR A 638 -4.58 -17.32 17.40
N PHE A 639 -5.46 -17.51 16.41
CA PHE A 639 -6.79 -16.90 16.33
C PHE A 639 -7.83 -18.00 16.17
N TYR A 640 -8.66 -18.23 17.19
CA TYR A 640 -9.61 -19.35 17.24
C TYR A 640 -8.99 -20.74 16.96
N GLY A 641 -7.67 -20.88 17.14
CA GLY A 641 -6.91 -22.10 16.85
C GLY A 641 -6.30 -22.18 15.44
N MET A 642 -6.61 -21.24 14.55
CA MET A 642 -5.82 -21.00 13.33
C MET A 642 -4.49 -20.33 13.70
N TYR A 643 -3.45 -20.56 12.92
CA TYR A 643 -2.10 -20.05 13.18
C TYR A 643 -1.82 -18.77 12.39
N TYR A 644 -1.20 -17.78 13.05
CA TYR A 644 -0.76 -16.54 12.43
C TYR A 644 0.18 -16.80 11.25
N ASP A 645 -0.17 -16.19 10.12
CA ASP A 645 0.67 -16.13 8.93
C ASP A 645 0.82 -14.67 8.53
N TRP A 646 2.06 -14.22 8.35
CA TRP A 646 2.37 -12.84 7.97
C TRP A 646 2.26 -12.63 6.45
N GLN A 647 2.24 -13.72 5.67
CA GLN A 647 2.17 -13.76 4.21
C GLN A 647 1.19 -14.85 3.71
N PRO A 648 -0.11 -14.83 4.10
CA PRO A 648 -1.06 -15.86 3.69
C PRO A 648 -1.04 -16.14 2.18
N VAL A 649 -0.98 -17.43 1.83
CA VAL A 649 -1.04 -18.00 0.47
C VAL A 649 0.15 -17.71 -0.45
N TRP A 650 0.54 -16.45 -0.66
CA TRP A 650 1.65 -16.11 -1.58
C TRP A 650 2.89 -15.61 -0.83
N ASN A 651 4.05 -16.18 -1.21
CA ASN A 651 5.37 -15.89 -0.65
C ASN A 651 6.33 -15.28 -1.70
N ASP A 652 5.98 -15.26 -2.99
CA ASP A 652 6.72 -14.56 -4.06
C ASP A 652 5.81 -13.66 -4.93
N PRO A 653 5.67 -12.36 -4.60
CA PRO A 653 6.11 -11.72 -3.36
C PRO A 653 5.23 -12.13 -2.16
N PRO A 654 5.68 -11.91 -0.91
CA PRO A 654 4.84 -12.07 0.28
C PRO A 654 3.55 -11.25 0.20
N SER A 655 2.39 -11.89 0.33
CA SER A 655 1.08 -11.28 0.02
C SER A 655 0.79 -9.96 0.75
N ASN A 656 1.04 -9.88 2.06
CA ASN A 656 0.82 -8.65 2.84
C ASN A 656 2.01 -7.67 2.80
N ARG A 657 2.98 -7.82 1.87
CA ARG A 657 3.97 -6.77 1.60
C ARG A 657 3.30 -5.53 1.01
N TRP A 658 2.28 -5.71 0.18
CA TRP A 658 1.67 -4.64 -0.59
C TRP A 658 0.71 -3.78 0.24
N PHE A 659 0.91 -2.46 0.24
CA PHE A 659 0.06 -1.51 0.97
C PHE A 659 -1.39 -1.46 0.44
N GLY A 660 -1.64 -1.83 -0.82
CA GLY A 660 -2.98 -1.83 -1.41
C GLY A 660 -4.00 -2.66 -0.62
N PHE A 661 -3.58 -3.79 -0.03
CA PHE A 661 -4.45 -4.58 0.84
C PHE A 661 -4.84 -3.87 2.15
N GLN A 662 -4.07 -2.90 2.64
CA GLN A 662 -4.47 -2.09 3.79
C GLN A 662 -5.69 -1.24 3.43
N VAL A 663 -5.58 -0.47 2.34
CA VAL A 663 -6.62 0.49 1.93
C VAL A 663 -7.88 -0.21 1.42
N TRP A 664 -7.75 -1.31 0.66
CA TRP A 664 -8.91 -2.11 0.21
C TRP A 664 -9.69 -2.74 1.38
N GLY A 665 -8.99 -3.39 2.32
CA GLY A 665 -9.62 -4.02 3.49
C GLY A 665 -10.24 -2.98 4.44
N LEU A 666 -9.56 -1.87 4.66
CA LEU A 666 -9.97 -0.87 5.64
C LEU A 666 -10.91 0.20 5.08
N GLN A 667 -11.00 0.41 3.75
CA GLN A 667 -12.12 1.17 3.17
C GLN A 667 -13.45 0.54 3.59
N ARG A 668 -13.57 -0.80 3.49
CA ARG A 668 -14.77 -1.55 3.89
C ARG A 668 -15.06 -1.43 5.39
N THR A 669 -14.01 -1.31 6.21
CA THR A 669 -14.14 -1.11 7.67
C THR A 669 -14.55 0.33 8.01
N ALA A 670 -14.02 1.32 7.27
CA ALA A 670 -14.39 2.73 7.39
C ALA A 670 -15.84 2.98 6.93
N GLU A 671 -16.30 2.31 5.86
CA GLU A 671 -17.71 2.32 5.43
C GLU A 671 -18.63 1.78 6.52
N LEU A 672 -18.33 0.61 7.09
CA LEU A 672 -19.10 0.05 8.20
C LEU A 672 -19.17 1.02 9.38
N TYR A 673 -18.05 1.68 9.72
CA TYR A 673 -18.01 2.66 10.79
C TYR A 673 -18.87 3.90 10.48
N ALA A 674 -18.82 4.42 9.25
CA ALA A 674 -19.65 5.55 8.80
C ALA A 674 -21.16 5.23 8.80
N GLU A 675 -21.54 4.02 8.37
CA GLU A 675 -22.93 3.57 8.28
C GLU A 675 -23.53 3.27 9.67
N THR A 676 -22.77 2.58 10.53
CA THR A 676 -23.31 1.97 11.76
C THR A 676 -22.82 2.60 13.07
N GLY A 677 -21.64 3.24 13.05
CA GLY A 677 -20.93 3.67 14.24
C GLY A 677 -20.38 2.53 15.10
N ASP A 678 -20.11 1.34 14.54
CA ASP A 678 -19.54 0.20 15.29
C ASP A 678 -18.21 0.60 15.98
N GLU A 679 -18.19 0.49 17.31
CA GLU A 679 -17.06 0.95 18.15
C GLU A 679 -15.76 0.16 17.89
N ARG A 680 -15.84 -1.07 17.35
CA ARG A 680 -14.67 -1.88 16.99
C ARG A 680 -14.07 -1.42 15.68
N ALA A 681 -14.94 -1.17 14.68
CA ALA A 681 -14.52 -0.61 13.39
C ALA A 681 -13.87 0.76 13.60
N GLY A 682 -14.49 1.64 14.40
CA GLY A 682 -13.90 2.92 14.80
C GLY A 682 -12.53 2.76 15.46
N ALA A 683 -12.38 1.89 16.45
CA ALA A 683 -11.11 1.67 17.15
C ALA A 683 -9.98 1.12 16.25
N ILE A 684 -10.30 0.25 15.26
CA ILE A 684 -9.35 -0.19 14.24
C ILE A 684 -8.90 1.03 13.41
N MET A 685 -9.86 1.82 12.92
CA MET A 685 -9.59 2.95 12.03
C MET A 685 -8.82 4.07 12.74
N ASP A 686 -9.18 4.45 13.97
CA ASP A 686 -8.50 5.49 14.76
C ASP A 686 -6.97 5.28 14.74
N LYS A 687 -6.53 4.07 15.12
CA LYS A 687 -5.10 3.72 15.20
C LYS A 687 -4.45 3.57 13.82
N TRP A 688 -5.18 3.06 12.83
CA TRP A 688 -4.64 2.87 11.49
C TRP A 688 -4.46 4.19 10.74
N VAL A 689 -5.40 5.13 10.86
CA VAL A 689 -5.36 6.43 10.19
C VAL A 689 -4.18 7.27 10.69
N ASP A 690 -3.96 7.30 12.02
CA ASP A 690 -2.77 7.92 12.63
C ASP A 690 -1.48 7.40 11.96
N TRP A 691 -1.30 6.07 11.92
CA TRP A 691 -0.14 5.43 11.32
C TRP A 691 0.00 5.71 9.80
N ALA A 692 -1.10 5.61 9.05
CA ALA A 692 -1.09 5.78 7.60
C ALA A 692 -0.77 7.22 7.18
N LEU A 693 -1.27 8.22 7.93
CA LEU A 693 -0.94 9.63 7.72
C LEU A 693 0.50 9.96 8.15
N GLU A 694 1.00 9.39 9.26
CA GLU A 694 2.41 9.57 9.66
C GLU A 694 3.41 9.02 8.62
N ASN A 695 3.02 7.98 7.86
CA ASN A 695 3.84 7.37 6.80
C ASN A 695 3.49 7.88 5.39
N SER A 696 2.75 8.99 5.27
CA SER A 696 2.37 9.59 3.99
C SER A 696 2.78 11.06 3.88
N THR A 697 3.09 11.49 2.67
CA THR A 697 3.18 12.92 2.32
C THR A 697 2.04 13.25 1.37
N ILE A 698 1.05 13.98 1.88
CA ILE A 698 -0.10 14.46 1.12
C ILE A 698 -0.02 15.98 1.10
N ASP A 699 0.12 16.57 -0.09
CA ASP A 699 0.32 18.02 -0.26
C ASP A 699 -0.61 18.64 -1.31
N GLY A 700 -1.74 18.01 -1.64
CA GLY A 700 -2.69 18.54 -2.63
C GLY A 700 -2.07 18.76 -4.02
N THR A 701 -0.93 18.12 -4.31
CA THR A 701 -0.30 18.10 -5.63
C THR A 701 -0.08 16.66 -6.07
N GLY A 702 0.16 16.44 -7.36
CA GLY A 702 0.58 15.15 -7.89
C GLY A 702 1.98 14.67 -7.44
N ASN A 703 2.53 15.16 -6.33
CA ASN A 703 3.78 14.68 -5.75
C ASN A 703 3.54 13.99 -4.40
N TYR A 704 2.30 13.56 -4.13
CA TYR A 704 2.00 12.75 -2.96
C TYR A 704 2.85 11.48 -2.94
N GLN A 705 3.16 11.00 -1.74
CA GLN A 705 3.91 9.76 -1.51
C GLN A 705 3.20 8.99 -0.41
N ILE A 706 2.71 7.81 -0.74
CA ILE A 706 2.03 6.89 0.18
C ILE A 706 2.87 5.61 0.31
N PRO A 707 2.71 4.80 1.38
CA PRO A 707 3.41 3.51 1.49
C PRO A 707 3.15 2.61 0.26
N SER A 708 4.16 1.84 -0.12
CA SER A 708 4.09 0.90 -1.26
C SER A 708 4.33 -0.52 -0.80
N GLU A 709 5.53 -0.78 -0.29
CA GLU A 709 5.91 -2.05 0.33
C GLU A 709 6.11 -1.90 1.84
N MET A 710 5.81 -2.98 2.55
CA MET A 710 5.93 -3.13 3.99
C MET A 710 6.68 -4.41 4.33
N GLU A 711 7.56 -4.35 5.31
CA GLU A 711 8.14 -5.53 5.96
C GLU A 711 7.52 -5.75 7.35
N TRP A 712 7.30 -7.01 7.68
CA TRP A 712 6.65 -7.44 8.92
C TRP A 712 7.63 -8.19 9.81
N SER A 713 7.56 -7.96 11.13
CA SER A 713 8.35 -8.74 12.08
C SER A 713 7.61 -9.03 13.38
N GLY A 714 7.93 -10.19 13.96
CA GLY A 714 7.23 -10.71 15.13
C GLY A 714 5.83 -11.23 14.81
N GLN A 715 4.93 -11.20 15.80
CA GLN A 715 3.60 -11.79 15.72
C GLN A 715 2.65 -11.13 16.75
N PRO A 716 1.32 -11.16 16.53
CA PRO A 716 0.35 -10.72 17.53
C PRO A 716 0.38 -11.63 18.77
N ASP A 717 -0.21 -11.18 19.88
CA ASP A 717 -0.50 -12.09 21.01
C ASP A 717 -1.62 -13.08 20.63
N ASP A 718 -1.74 -14.22 21.35
CA ASP A 718 -2.87 -15.14 21.14
C ASP A 718 -4.22 -14.43 21.36
N TRP A 719 -5.17 -14.61 20.44
CA TRP A 719 -6.50 -14.02 20.58
C TRP A 719 -7.25 -14.60 21.79
N SER A 720 -7.59 -13.72 22.73
CA SER A 720 -8.24 -14.10 24.00
C SER A 720 -9.71 -13.67 24.08
N GLY A 721 -10.33 -13.29 22.95
CA GLY A 721 -11.66 -12.67 22.89
C GLY A 721 -11.66 -11.17 23.17
N SER A 722 -10.50 -10.52 23.06
CA SER A 722 -10.32 -9.07 23.16
C SER A 722 -8.94 -8.67 22.60
N PRO A 723 -8.80 -7.48 21.98
CA PRO A 723 -7.51 -6.99 21.50
C PRO A 723 -6.48 -6.84 22.62
N SER A 724 -5.21 -7.05 22.27
CA SER A 724 -4.06 -6.69 23.10
C SER A 724 -3.33 -5.48 22.51
N ASP A 725 -2.28 -5.00 23.18
CA ASP A 725 -1.41 -3.94 22.65
C ASP A 725 -0.52 -4.43 21.48
N ASN A 726 -0.49 -5.74 21.18
CA ASN A 726 0.33 -6.39 20.16
C ASN A 726 1.80 -5.92 20.14
N SER A 727 2.38 -5.70 21.33
CA SER A 727 3.68 -5.04 21.54
C SER A 727 4.93 -5.75 20.98
N ASN A 728 4.76 -6.88 20.30
CA ASN A 728 5.81 -7.63 19.60
C ASN A 728 5.53 -7.79 18.09
N LEU A 729 4.45 -7.20 17.56
CA LEU A 729 4.10 -7.21 16.14
C LEU A 729 4.42 -5.85 15.53
N HIS A 730 5.34 -5.83 14.57
CA HIS A 730 5.88 -4.61 13.98
C HIS A 730 5.76 -4.58 12.47
N VAL A 731 5.57 -3.38 11.93
CA VAL A 731 5.62 -3.05 10.49
C VAL A 731 6.69 -1.98 10.22
N GLU A 732 7.40 -2.11 9.10
CA GLU A 732 8.28 -1.07 8.56
C GLU A 732 7.88 -0.76 7.11
N VAL A 733 7.64 0.51 6.78
CA VAL A 733 7.40 0.94 5.38
C VAL A 733 8.74 1.03 4.67
N THR A 734 8.99 0.14 3.71
CA THR A 734 10.30 0.01 3.04
C THR A 734 10.39 0.82 1.75
N SER A 735 9.27 1.08 1.08
CA SER A 735 9.19 1.91 -0.12
C SER A 735 7.89 2.73 -0.15
N HIS A 736 7.89 3.82 -0.93
CA HIS A 736 6.73 4.69 -1.15
C HIS A 736 6.42 4.76 -2.64
N THR A 737 5.16 5.02 -2.97
CA THR A 737 4.65 5.14 -4.34
C THR A 737 3.74 6.35 -4.48
N ASN A 738 3.43 6.70 -5.72
CA ASN A 738 2.35 7.60 -6.12
C ASN A 738 1.26 6.86 -6.93
N ASP A 739 1.16 5.52 -6.81
CA ASP A 739 0.12 4.69 -7.42
C ASP A 739 -1.27 5.33 -7.29
N VAL A 740 -1.92 5.53 -8.44
CA VAL A 740 -3.17 6.29 -8.56
C VAL A 740 -4.39 5.52 -8.04
N GLY A 741 -4.40 4.19 -8.13
CA GLY A 741 -5.49 3.35 -7.65
C GLY A 741 -5.44 3.18 -6.14
N VAL A 742 -4.24 2.90 -5.60
CA VAL A 742 -4.01 2.81 -4.15
C VAL A 742 -4.23 4.17 -3.47
N ALA A 743 -3.83 5.29 -4.10
CA ALA A 743 -4.10 6.63 -3.59
C ALA A 743 -5.60 6.97 -3.58
N ALA A 744 -6.36 6.60 -4.62
CA ALA A 744 -7.80 6.78 -4.64
C ALA A 744 -8.52 5.95 -3.58
N SER A 745 -8.08 4.71 -3.37
CA SER A 745 -8.61 3.86 -2.31
C SER A 745 -8.32 4.44 -0.93
N PHE A 746 -7.09 4.90 -0.69
CA PHE A 746 -6.71 5.59 0.56
C PHE A 746 -7.55 6.84 0.79
N ALA A 747 -7.79 7.65 -0.26
CA ALA A 747 -8.68 8.79 -0.19
C ALA A 747 -10.10 8.38 0.26
N LYS A 748 -10.68 7.32 -0.31
CA LYS A 748 -11.97 6.78 0.16
C LYS A 748 -11.92 6.32 1.62
N THR A 749 -10.90 5.57 2.03
CA THR A 749 -10.74 5.12 3.42
C THR A 749 -10.76 6.31 4.39
N LEU A 750 -10.01 7.37 4.08
CA LEU A 750 -9.96 8.60 4.87
C LEU A 750 -11.29 9.37 4.88
N LEU A 751 -11.96 9.48 3.72
CA LEU A 751 -13.24 10.19 3.59
C LEU A 751 -14.38 9.48 4.36
N TYR A 752 -14.50 8.15 4.26
CA TYR A 752 -15.48 7.39 5.03
C TYR A 752 -15.16 7.44 6.54
N TYR A 753 -13.89 7.29 6.93
CA TYR A 753 -13.50 7.44 8.34
C TYR A 753 -13.84 8.83 8.88
N ALA A 754 -13.54 9.90 8.13
CA ALA A 754 -13.88 11.27 8.49
C ALA A 754 -15.40 11.49 8.61
N ALA A 755 -16.21 10.87 7.76
CA ALA A 755 -17.67 10.93 7.85
C ALA A 755 -18.22 10.24 9.12
N GLY A 756 -17.62 9.12 9.55
CA GLY A 756 -18.00 8.42 10.78
C GLY A 756 -17.51 9.09 12.08
N SER A 757 -16.26 9.58 12.09
CA SER A 757 -15.59 10.16 13.26
C SER A 757 -15.85 11.66 13.44
N GLY A 758 -16.04 12.39 12.34
CA GLY A 758 -15.92 13.85 12.30
C GLY A 758 -14.46 14.34 12.27
N ASP A 759 -13.49 13.49 11.90
CA ASP A 759 -12.08 13.88 11.82
C ASP A 759 -11.77 14.74 10.57
N GLU A 760 -11.38 15.97 10.83
CA GLU A 760 -11.11 16.99 9.82
C GLU A 760 -9.72 16.84 9.17
N GLU A 761 -8.75 16.22 9.86
CA GLU A 761 -7.41 15.98 9.29
C GLU A 761 -7.48 14.86 8.26
N ALA A 762 -8.20 13.78 8.56
CA ALA A 762 -8.51 12.72 7.62
C ALA A 762 -9.32 13.23 6.41
N ARG A 763 -10.35 14.08 6.61
CA ARG A 763 -11.10 14.69 5.50
C ARG A 763 -10.17 15.44 4.55
N LEU A 764 -9.37 16.36 5.08
CA LEU A 764 -8.50 17.24 4.29
C LEU A 764 -7.33 16.47 3.65
N ALA A 765 -6.88 15.37 4.25
CA ALA A 765 -5.92 14.45 3.64
C ALA A 765 -6.55 13.64 2.49
N GLY A 766 -7.79 13.15 2.65
CA GLY A 766 -8.54 12.50 1.58
C GLY A 766 -8.75 13.42 0.38
N GLU A 767 -9.20 14.65 0.63
CA GLU A 767 -9.32 15.71 -0.39
C GLU A 767 -7.97 16.06 -1.03
N GLY A 768 -6.89 16.13 -0.26
CA GLY A 768 -5.54 16.37 -0.77
C GLY A 768 -5.01 15.25 -1.69
N LEU A 769 -5.47 14.01 -1.52
CA LEU A 769 -5.20 12.91 -2.45
C LEU A 769 -6.03 13.04 -3.73
N LEU A 770 -7.32 13.39 -3.62
CA LEU A 770 -8.19 13.62 -4.78
C LEU A 770 -7.69 14.79 -5.67
N ASP A 771 -7.33 15.92 -5.05
CA ASP A 771 -6.66 17.05 -5.73
C ASP A 771 -5.35 16.59 -6.41
N GLY A 772 -4.54 15.76 -5.72
CA GLY A 772 -3.30 15.23 -6.25
C GLY A 772 -3.47 14.30 -7.46
N LEU A 773 -4.50 13.46 -7.45
CA LEU A 773 -4.86 12.59 -8.58
C LEU A 773 -5.24 13.39 -9.84
N LEU A 774 -5.94 14.52 -9.66
CA LEU A 774 -6.38 15.37 -10.78
C LEU A 774 -5.22 16.04 -11.55
N GLU A 775 -4.04 16.16 -10.94
CA GLU A 775 -2.81 16.64 -11.61
C GLU A 775 -2.17 15.58 -12.54
N HIS A 776 -2.65 14.32 -12.51
CA HIS A 776 -2.16 13.20 -13.33
C HIS A 776 -3.14 12.77 -14.44
N GLN A 777 -4.06 13.64 -14.82
CA GLN A 777 -4.98 13.39 -15.93
C GLN A 777 -4.27 13.35 -17.30
N ASP A 778 -4.66 12.38 -18.12
CA ASP A 778 -4.33 12.34 -19.54
C ASP A 778 -5.59 12.15 -20.42
N ASP A 779 -5.41 11.74 -21.68
CA ASP A 779 -6.52 11.53 -22.63
C ASP A 779 -7.34 10.25 -22.35
N LEU A 780 -6.80 9.28 -21.59
CA LEU A 780 -7.42 7.97 -21.31
C LEU A 780 -7.96 7.84 -19.89
N GLY A 781 -7.33 8.50 -18.90
CA GLY A 781 -7.74 8.41 -17.51
C GLY A 781 -6.97 9.38 -16.60
N ILE A 782 -6.52 8.83 -15.47
CA ILE A 782 -5.56 9.41 -14.53
C ILE A 782 -4.49 8.35 -14.30
N ALA A 783 -3.25 8.59 -14.73
CA ALA A 783 -2.19 7.58 -14.70
C ALA A 783 -0.80 8.21 -14.55
N LEU A 784 0.16 7.37 -14.14
CA LEU A 784 1.54 7.75 -13.88
C LEU A 784 2.50 6.77 -14.56
N GLU A 785 3.74 7.21 -14.76
CA GLU A 785 4.81 6.34 -15.25
C GLU A 785 5.34 5.47 -14.09
N GLU A 786 5.26 4.15 -14.26
CA GLU A 786 5.81 3.14 -13.34
C GLU A 786 6.92 2.34 -14.03
N THR A 787 7.94 1.93 -13.25
CA THR A 787 9.09 1.15 -13.72
C THR A 787 8.88 -0.33 -13.43
N ARG A 788 9.08 -1.18 -14.43
CA ARG A 788 8.84 -2.64 -14.34
C ARG A 788 10.14 -3.43 -14.46
N GLY A 789 11.02 -3.28 -13.48
CA GLY A 789 12.27 -4.06 -13.38
C GLY A 789 12.02 -5.57 -13.21
N ASP A 790 10.86 -5.95 -12.70
CA ASP A 790 10.38 -7.33 -12.61
C ASP A 790 10.24 -8.02 -13.98
N TYR A 791 10.17 -7.27 -15.08
CA TYR A 791 10.07 -7.83 -16.44
C TYR A 791 11.37 -8.48 -16.94
N GLU A 792 12.42 -8.56 -16.12
CA GLU A 792 13.51 -9.51 -16.36
C GLU A 792 13.03 -10.98 -16.27
N ARG A 793 11.93 -11.23 -15.54
CA ARG A 793 11.38 -12.58 -15.30
C ARG A 793 10.73 -13.23 -16.53
N PHE A 794 10.49 -12.49 -17.62
CA PHE A 794 9.99 -13.05 -18.89
C PHE A 794 10.83 -14.23 -19.43
N VAL A 795 12.14 -14.26 -19.14
CA VAL A 795 13.11 -15.20 -19.74
C VAL A 795 13.97 -15.96 -18.73
N VAL A 796 13.45 -16.27 -17.54
CA VAL A 796 14.19 -17.10 -16.54
C VAL A 796 14.37 -18.53 -17.05
N GLU A 797 15.58 -18.86 -17.52
CA GLU A 797 15.93 -20.21 -18.02
C GLU A 797 16.36 -21.18 -16.91
N SER A 798 16.77 -20.68 -15.74
CA SER A 798 17.30 -21.46 -14.62
C SER A 798 17.27 -20.70 -13.30
N GLY A 799 16.98 -21.39 -12.21
CA GLY A 799 16.86 -20.82 -10.88
C GLY A 799 15.82 -21.61 -10.09
N ASP A 800 15.46 -21.09 -8.92
CA ASP A 800 14.27 -21.55 -8.20
C ASP A 800 13.03 -20.91 -8.89
N ASP A 801 13.09 -19.60 -9.18
CA ASP A 801 12.15 -18.74 -9.93
C ASP A 801 11.85 -19.16 -11.40
N LYS A 802 12.32 -20.33 -11.84
CA LYS A 802 12.14 -20.82 -13.20
C LYS A 802 10.76 -21.48 -13.32
N LEU A 803 10.00 -21.10 -14.35
CA LEU A 803 8.84 -21.86 -14.85
C LEU A 803 9.13 -23.37 -14.85
N TYR A 804 8.55 -24.09 -13.89
CA TYR A 804 8.76 -25.52 -13.75
C TYR A 804 7.79 -26.31 -14.63
N VAL A 805 8.31 -27.33 -15.31
CA VAL A 805 7.53 -28.35 -16.02
C VAL A 805 8.19 -29.71 -15.70
N PRO A 806 7.43 -30.76 -15.30
CA PRO A 806 8.02 -32.03 -14.89
C PRO A 806 8.89 -32.70 -15.95
N ASP A 807 9.97 -33.35 -15.51
CA ASP A 807 10.96 -33.99 -16.38
C ASP A 807 10.33 -35.05 -17.29
N GLY A 808 10.28 -34.77 -18.60
CA GLY A 808 9.70 -35.65 -19.61
C GLY A 808 8.20 -35.46 -19.88
N TRP A 809 7.54 -34.55 -19.18
CA TRP A 809 6.23 -34.03 -19.58
C TRP A 809 6.41 -33.13 -20.81
N THR A 810 5.50 -33.22 -21.78
CA THR A 810 5.50 -32.41 -23.01
C THR A 810 4.09 -32.13 -23.48
N GLY A 811 3.80 -30.89 -23.84
CA GLY A 811 2.52 -30.45 -24.39
C GLY A 811 2.65 -29.24 -25.29
N THR A 812 1.52 -28.70 -25.76
CA THR A 812 1.48 -27.44 -26.54
C THR A 812 0.35 -26.52 -26.12
N MET A 813 0.64 -25.22 -26.04
CA MET A 813 -0.38 -24.16 -25.99
C MET A 813 -1.17 -24.11 -27.32
N PRO A 814 -2.37 -23.51 -27.38
CA PRO A 814 -3.18 -23.47 -28.61
C PRO A 814 -2.49 -22.80 -29.81
N ASN A 815 -1.67 -21.77 -29.57
CA ASN A 815 -0.87 -21.11 -30.60
C ASN A 815 0.27 -21.99 -31.18
N GLY A 816 0.56 -23.14 -30.57
CA GLY A 816 1.61 -24.08 -30.95
C GLY A 816 2.93 -23.95 -30.18
N ASP A 817 3.01 -23.10 -29.15
CA ASP A 817 4.18 -23.01 -28.28
C ASP A 817 4.41 -24.34 -27.53
N GLU A 818 5.65 -24.83 -27.52
CA GLU A 818 6.02 -26.09 -26.86
C GLU A 818 6.19 -25.88 -25.35
N ILE A 819 5.44 -26.64 -24.56
CA ILE A 819 5.52 -26.66 -23.10
C ILE A 819 6.35 -27.90 -22.69
N ASN A 820 7.52 -27.69 -22.09
CA ASN A 820 8.44 -28.75 -21.65
C ASN A 820 9.42 -28.21 -20.57
N SER A 821 10.34 -29.04 -20.06
CA SER A 821 11.25 -28.64 -18.96
C SER A 821 12.32 -27.59 -19.31
N ASP A 822 12.45 -27.20 -20.59
CA ASP A 822 13.26 -26.05 -21.03
C ASP A 822 12.44 -24.74 -21.18
N SER A 823 11.11 -24.76 -21.00
CA SER A 823 10.23 -23.59 -21.14
C SER A 823 10.53 -22.47 -20.12
N THR A 824 10.29 -21.23 -20.57
CA THR A 824 10.23 -19.96 -19.81
C THR A 824 8.84 -19.32 -19.93
N PHE A 825 8.52 -18.32 -19.10
CA PHE A 825 7.26 -17.57 -19.15
C PHE A 825 6.92 -17.09 -20.58
N LEU A 826 7.87 -16.43 -21.26
CA LEU A 826 7.72 -15.96 -22.64
C LEU A 826 7.55 -17.11 -23.64
N SER A 827 8.24 -18.24 -23.45
CA SER A 827 8.27 -19.32 -24.46
C SER A 827 6.92 -20.03 -24.65
N ILE A 828 6.03 -19.95 -23.65
CA ILE A 828 4.64 -20.46 -23.70
C ILE A 828 3.60 -19.35 -23.87
N ARG A 829 4.06 -18.12 -24.12
CA ARG A 829 3.28 -16.90 -24.33
C ARG A 829 3.88 -16.08 -25.48
N SER A 830 4.28 -16.75 -26.58
CA SER A 830 5.04 -16.12 -27.68
C SER A 830 4.28 -15.01 -28.41
N PHE A 831 2.96 -14.89 -28.19
CA PHE A 831 2.16 -13.75 -28.61
C PHE A 831 2.72 -12.42 -28.08
N TYR A 832 3.40 -12.41 -26.94
CA TYR A 832 4.08 -11.22 -26.40
C TYR A 832 5.15 -10.64 -27.32
N GLU A 833 5.82 -11.45 -28.16
CA GLU A 833 6.78 -10.92 -29.15
C GLU A 833 6.12 -10.05 -30.23
N SER A 834 4.78 -10.09 -30.33
CA SER A 834 3.98 -9.27 -31.25
C SER A 834 3.32 -8.05 -30.60
N ASP A 835 3.47 -7.88 -29.28
CA ASP A 835 2.92 -6.76 -28.53
C ASP A 835 3.54 -5.41 -28.98
N PRO A 836 2.77 -4.31 -29.08
CA PRO A 836 3.29 -3.00 -29.50
C PRO A 836 4.46 -2.48 -28.63
N GLU A 837 4.43 -2.76 -27.34
CA GLU A 837 5.38 -2.28 -26.34
C GLU A 837 6.50 -3.29 -26.03
N TRP A 838 6.44 -4.53 -26.57
CA TRP A 838 7.48 -5.58 -26.41
C TRP A 838 8.90 -5.06 -26.65
N SER A 839 9.07 -4.11 -27.57
CA SER A 839 10.38 -3.53 -27.88
C SER A 839 11.07 -2.84 -26.68
N LYS A 840 10.31 -2.35 -25.69
CA LYS A 840 10.85 -1.85 -24.41
C LYS A 840 11.44 -2.98 -23.57
N VAL A 841 10.66 -4.07 -23.41
CA VAL A 841 11.07 -5.25 -22.63
C VAL A 841 12.29 -5.91 -23.28
N GLN A 842 12.28 -6.08 -24.60
CA GLN A 842 13.41 -6.62 -25.34
C GLN A 842 14.69 -5.76 -25.19
N GLU A 843 14.59 -4.43 -25.15
CA GLU A 843 15.75 -3.55 -24.90
C GLU A 843 16.29 -3.73 -23.47
N TYR A 844 15.42 -3.89 -22.48
CA TYR A 844 15.82 -4.21 -21.10
C TYR A 844 16.52 -5.57 -21.01
N LEU A 845 15.92 -6.63 -21.58
CA LEU A 845 16.49 -7.99 -21.62
C LEU A 845 17.83 -8.06 -22.38
N ASP A 846 18.06 -7.18 -23.36
CA ASP A 846 19.35 -7.02 -24.05
C ASP A 846 20.42 -6.28 -23.20
N GLY A 847 20.09 -5.90 -21.96
CA GLY A 847 20.96 -5.20 -21.01
C GLY A 847 20.77 -3.67 -21.00
N GLY A 848 19.57 -3.19 -21.32
CA GLY A 848 19.16 -1.78 -21.28
C GLY A 848 18.83 -1.26 -19.87
N GLU A 849 18.10 -0.15 -19.82
CA GLU A 849 17.51 0.39 -18.58
C GLU A 849 16.15 -0.31 -18.33
N GLU A 850 15.69 -0.33 -17.07
CA GLU A 850 14.39 -0.92 -16.70
C GLU A 850 13.24 -0.23 -17.47
N PRO A 851 12.27 -0.98 -18.01
CA PRO A 851 11.25 -0.44 -18.88
C PRO A 851 10.20 0.33 -18.09
N THR A 852 9.69 1.42 -18.65
CA THR A 852 8.63 2.22 -18.06
C THR A 852 7.33 2.16 -18.84
N PHE A 853 6.22 2.18 -18.11
CA PHE A 853 4.87 2.07 -18.64
C PHE A 853 3.93 3.06 -17.92
N THR A 854 2.81 3.38 -18.56
CA THR A 854 1.74 4.19 -17.96
C THR A 854 0.46 3.40 -18.11
N TYR A 855 0.04 2.76 -17.02
CA TYR A 855 -1.05 1.77 -17.07
C TYR A 855 -2.40 2.36 -16.66
N HIS A 856 -3.40 1.99 -17.44
CA HIS A 856 -4.81 2.29 -17.23
C HIS A 856 -5.54 1.05 -16.74
N ARG A 857 -5.09 0.51 -15.60
CA ARG A 857 -5.75 -0.62 -14.91
C ARG A 857 -7.22 -0.27 -14.63
N TYR A 858 -8.13 -1.10 -15.11
CA TYR A 858 -9.57 -0.83 -15.06
C TYR A 858 -10.05 -0.57 -13.62
N TRP A 859 -9.62 -1.41 -12.67
CA TRP A 859 -9.94 -1.25 -11.25
C TRP A 859 -9.48 0.11 -10.71
N ALA A 860 -8.27 0.54 -11.04
CA ALA A 860 -7.70 1.80 -10.54
C ALA A 860 -8.47 3.02 -11.08
N GLN A 861 -8.86 2.98 -12.36
CA GLN A 861 -9.60 4.07 -12.99
C GLN A 861 -11.02 4.19 -12.43
N ALA A 862 -11.67 3.06 -12.15
CA ALA A 862 -12.94 3.01 -11.43
C ALA A 862 -12.81 3.42 -9.95
N GLU A 863 -11.71 3.05 -9.28
CA GLU A 863 -11.41 3.44 -7.91
C GLU A 863 -11.28 4.96 -7.78
N ILE A 864 -10.54 5.59 -8.71
CA ILE A 864 -10.41 7.05 -8.81
C ILE A 864 -11.75 7.73 -9.04
N ALA A 865 -12.58 7.22 -9.96
CA ALA A 865 -13.92 7.75 -10.19
C ALA A 865 -14.80 7.65 -8.92
N THR A 866 -14.92 6.44 -8.35
CA THR A 866 -15.74 6.21 -7.15
C THR A 866 -15.23 7.01 -5.94
N ALA A 867 -13.94 7.35 -5.87
CA ALA A 867 -13.39 8.24 -4.84
C ALA A 867 -13.89 9.68 -4.94
N PHE A 868 -14.00 10.22 -6.16
CA PHE A 868 -14.66 11.52 -6.39
C PHE A 868 -16.15 11.47 -6.02
N SER A 869 -16.87 10.40 -6.37
CA SER A 869 -18.29 10.23 -6.00
C SER A 869 -18.49 10.08 -4.50
N ALA A 870 -17.60 9.35 -3.81
CA ALA A 870 -17.64 9.18 -2.36
C ALA A 870 -17.52 10.51 -1.62
N HIS A 871 -16.65 11.42 -2.07
CA HIS A 871 -16.60 12.78 -1.53
C HIS A 871 -17.95 13.50 -1.64
N VAL A 872 -18.52 13.54 -2.84
CA VAL A 872 -19.82 14.20 -3.11
C VAL A 872 -20.95 13.58 -2.27
N ALA A 873 -20.96 12.25 -2.12
CA ALA A 873 -21.97 11.53 -1.36
C ALA A 873 -21.90 11.80 0.16
N LEU A 874 -20.71 12.00 0.71
CA LEU A 874 -20.46 12.17 2.13
C LEU A 874 -20.50 13.65 2.58
N PHE A 875 -19.97 14.56 1.76
CA PHE A 875 -19.75 15.97 2.14
C PHE A 875 -20.50 16.98 1.28
N GLY A 876 -21.00 16.58 0.10
CA GLY A 876 -21.74 17.45 -0.82
C GLY A 876 -20.84 18.32 -1.73
N THR A 877 -21.44 19.36 -2.33
CA THR A 877 -20.85 20.16 -3.42
C THR A 877 -20.68 21.66 -3.06
N GLU A 878 -20.47 22.02 -1.78
CA GLU A 878 -20.46 23.43 -1.32
C GLU A 878 -19.24 24.27 -1.74
#